data_AF-E2A767-F1
#
_entry.id   AF-E2A767-F1
#
_cell.length_a   1.000
_cell.length_b   1.000
_cell.length_c   1.000
_cell.angle_alpha   90.00
_cell.angle_beta   90.00
_cell.angle_gamma   90.00
#
_symmetry.space_group_name_H-M   'P 1'
#
loop_
_entity.id
_entity.type
_entity.pdbx_description
1 polymer ?
#
loop_
_entity_poly.entity_id
_entity_poly.type
_entity_poly.pdbx_seq_one_letter_code
_entity_poly.pdbx_strand_id
1 'polypeptide(L)'
;MSSFVLMLLMILLNEAYTYNTQDSEVILLPIWDSKSALEIPLTFKVFGQLIQLSLRRNDKIVSSEFQVWKHNARGVTEELSQLNAPAPCYYLHQDHIGSAAISFCQGHGLHGLVFLENVTLEITPLRKSIESSPLLDDDLYVKEDADLPGEPHVVRRSPIRTPNLEIPKRTRATKERLTLELSVFFDEAAYRLFSPFLDGDDEKIRDMLLAYVNGIQALYHHPSLGVSIDISLIRLDVMERQPLDLPHFGGERGSLLNSFCYYANARNPTEDTHPRHWDMGLYVTGLDLYALENGRRNGATMGLATVGGLCIPLYSCVIAELGVTDQLGKPYPSAGFTSIFIAAHEIGHKDVTCPFKSLGMHHDSSGNACTKDGYIMSPSRGVRGETVWSGCSREIAETLPRTKPCLLDWPEPGNTSDSAAYDHYSRYRDLPGREWTAKRQCELLLRDKDADVVTLFQSCQSLRCETPHRSGYYFAGPALDGTRCGPDSECRGGECVQVLDQPSDSKRGSWSEWKEGSCSSGCLQQSRGARIRRRFCEDRGHRREATSCKGSHYDVLLCNDDKLCGKKRRTISEFATLKCALFSEKLPELDGAAKGLQADHEADRPWMACAIFCRRRDIAAYYAPRVELNDLGLDPYLPDGTWCHVEEGRDYFCRQHHCLPENFLFEKKSPSKDYRYEEELGPQNAGNRLGSVNRLVKYLTSGPDGLPLLTSVSRNVTSPSDEDEWIDKDYIELPAFEASFSIAY
;
A
#
# COMPACT_ATOMS: atom_id res chain seq x y z
N MET A 1 -64.49 -14.60 7.93
CA MET A 1 -63.11 -15.13 8.06
C MET A 1 -63.04 -15.84 9.40
N SER A 2 -62.75 -17.15 9.39
CA SER A 2 -62.89 -18.06 10.54
C SER A 2 -61.88 -17.72 11.65
N SER A 3 -62.27 -17.97 12.91
CA SER A 3 -61.46 -17.80 14.14
C SER A 3 -60.07 -18.44 14.06
N PHE A 4 -59.87 -19.41 13.16
CA PHE A 4 -58.57 -20.01 12.84
C PHE A 4 -57.58 -19.04 12.18
N VAL A 5 -58.04 -18.12 11.34
CA VAL A 5 -57.18 -17.15 10.64
C VAL A 5 -56.66 -16.10 11.61
N LEU A 6 -57.47 -15.70 12.60
CA LEU A 6 -57.06 -14.74 13.64
C LEU A 6 -56.05 -15.36 14.60
N MET A 7 -56.21 -16.64 14.93
CA MET A 7 -55.26 -17.37 15.78
C MET A 7 -53.94 -17.62 15.05
N LEU A 8 -53.98 -17.95 13.75
CA LEU A 8 -52.77 -18.02 12.93
C LEU A 8 -52.08 -16.65 12.80
N LEU A 9 -52.84 -15.57 12.63
CA LEU A 9 -52.26 -14.22 12.59
C LEU A 9 -51.63 -13.82 13.92
N MET A 10 -52.23 -14.19 15.06
CA MET A 10 -51.67 -13.94 16.38
C MET A 10 -50.43 -14.78 16.66
N ILE A 11 -50.38 -16.03 16.17
CA ILE A 11 -49.18 -16.88 16.26
C ILE A 11 -48.08 -16.34 15.33
N LEU A 12 -48.41 -15.95 14.10
CA LEU A 12 -47.46 -15.33 13.17
C LEU A 12 -47.01 -13.94 13.62
N LEU A 13 -47.88 -13.17 14.30
CA LEU A 13 -47.51 -11.90 14.93
C LEU A 13 -46.66 -12.14 16.19
N ASN A 14 -46.90 -13.18 16.99
CA ASN A 14 -46.02 -13.53 18.11
C ASN A 14 -44.67 -14.11 17.65
N GLU A 15 -44.64 -14.89 16.57
CA GLU A 15 -43.40 -15.37 15.94
C GLU A 15 -42.64 -14.23 15.23
N ALA A 16 -43.35 -13.23 14.68
CA ALA A 16 -42.74 -12.02 14.14
C ALA A 16 -42.28 -11.04 15.25
N TYR A 17 -42.95 -11.02 16.41
CA TYR A 17 -42.60 -10.16 17.56
C TYR A 17 -41.47 -10.76 18.41
N THR A 18 -41.19 -12.06 18.30
CA THR A 18 -40.05 -12.72 18.97
C THR A 18 -38.76 -12.75 18.13
N TYR A 19 -38.78 -12.13 16.93
CA TYR A 19 -37.61 -11.99 16.05
C TYR A 19 -37.17 -10.53 15.84
N ASN A 20 -37.38 -9.67 16.84
CA ASN A 20 -36.75 -8.35 16.89
C ASN A 20 -35.70 -8.32 18.01
N THR A 21 -34.68 -9.16 17.87
CA THR A 21 -33.47 -9.05 18.68
C THR A 21 -32.69 -7.86 18.18
N GLN A 22 -32.66 -6.76 18.94
CA GLN A 22 -31.62 -5.75 18.71
C GLN A 22 -30.27 -6.46 18.80
N ASP A 23 -29.48 -6.39 17.73
CA ASP A 23 -28.13 -6.97 17.64
C ASP A 23 -27.08 -6.11 18.35
N SER A 24 -27.52 -5.05 19.04
CA SER A 24 -26.71 -4.11 19.79
C SER A 24 -27.34 -3.77 21.14
N GLU A 25 -26.56 -3.76 22.22
CA GLU A 25 -26.95 -3.33 23.55
C GLU A 25 -25.92 -2.33 24.09
N VAL A 26 -26.36 -1.27 24.76
CA VAL A 26 -25.45 -0.29 25.39
C VAL A 26 -25.26 -0.68 26.85
N ILE A 27 -24.00 -0.88 27.25
CA ILE A 27 -23.62 -1.22 28.61
C ILE A 27 -22.68 -0.14 29.18
N LEU A 28 -22.63 -0.02 30.51
CA LEU A 28 -21.65 0.83 31.18
C LEU A 28 -20.45 -0.04 31.60
N LEU A 29 -19.26 0.31 31.13
CA LEU A 29 -18.02 -0.36 31.53
C LEU A 29 -17.14 0.59 32.33
N PRO A 30 -16.44 0.09 33.36
CA PRO A 30 -15.57 0.91 34.20
C PRO A 30 -14.45 1.57 33.38
N ILE A 31 -14.08 2.79 33.75
CA ILE A 31 -12.97 3.53 33.14
C ILE A 31 -11.67 2.99 33.72
N TRP A 32 -10.81 2.41 32.88
CA TRP A 32 -9.48 1.95 33.25
C TRP A 32 -8.43 2.95 32.77
N ASP A 33 -7.80 3.65 33.70
CA ASP A 33 -6.64 4.50 33.44
C ASP A 33 -5.39 3.80 33.98
N SER A 34 -4.89 2.81 33.23
CA SER A 34 -3.68 2.10 33.66
C SER A 34 -2.83 1.66 32.48
N LYS A 35 -1.83 2.46 32.13
CA LYS A 35 -0.71 2.06 31.26
C LYS A 35 0.22 1.01 31.91
N SER A 36 -0.24 0.23 32.91
CA SER A 36 0.66 -0.54 33.79
C SER A 36 0.10 -1.81 34.46
N ALA A 37 -1.18 -2.17 34.36
CA ALA A 37 -1.73 -3.36 35.04
C ALA A 37 -1.46 -4.67 34.26
N LEU A 38 -0.97 -5.72 34.92
CA LEU A 38 -0.65 -7.03 34.32
C LEU A 38 -1.89 -7.90 34.04
N GLU A 39 -2.92 -7.80 34.88
CA GLU A 39 -4.20 -8.47 34.70
C GLU A 39 -5.34 -7.50 35.04
N ILE A 40 -6.40 -7.53 34.22
CA ILE A 40 -7.59 -6.72 34.33
C ILE A 40 -8.80 -7.67 34.35
N PRO A 41 -9.45 -7.90 35.51
CA PRO A 41 -10.72 -8.59 35.55
C PRO A 41 -11.82 -7.68 34.98
N LEU A 42 -12.43 -8.08 33.87
CA LEU A 42 -13.53 -7.38 33.23
C LEU A 42 -14.79 -8.24 33.33
N THR A 43 -15.78 -7.78 34.08
CA THR A 43 -17.09 -8.45 34.19
C THR A 43 -18.18 -7.50 33.74
N PHE A 44 -19.04 -7.95 32.83
CA PHE A 44 -20.17 -7.17 32.37
C PHE A 44 -21.33 -8.06 31.94
N LYS A 45 -22.54 -7.51 32.00
CA LYS A 45 -23.76 -8.19 31.58
C LYS A 45 -24.22 -7.59 30.25
N VAL A 46 -24.50 -8.43 29.27
CA VAL A 46 -24.98 -8.01 27.95
C VAL A 46 -25.87 -9.10 27.36
N PHE A 47 -26.96 -8.73 26.68
CA PHE A 47 -27.94 -9.63 26.09
C PHE A 47 -28.49 -10.67 27.07
N GLY A 48 -28.60 -10.30 28.36
CA GLY A 48 -29.02 -11.18 29.44
C GLY A 48 -27.97 -12.18 29.94
N GLN A 49 -26.78 -12.23 29.32
CA GLN A 49 -25.67 -13.11 29.70
C GLN A 49 -24.62 -12.34 30.52
N LEU A 50 -24.12 -12.94 31.60
CA LEU A 50 -22.99 -12.41 32.36
C LEU A 50 -21.68 -12.92 31.75
N ILE A 51 -20.81 -12.01 31.35
CA ILE A 51 -19.50 -12.30 30.76
C ILE A 51 -18.43 -11.93 31.78
N GLN A 52 -17.57 -12.89 32.12
CA GLN A 52 -16.42 -12.71 32.99
C GLN A 52 -15.15 -12.98 32.22
N LEU A 53 -14.31 -11.96 32.06
CA LEU A 53 -13.03 -12.05 31.37
C LEU A 53 -11.91 -11.73 32.36
N SER A 54 -10.91 -12.59 32.40
CA SER A 54 -9.61 -12.30 33.01
C SER A 54 -8.66 -11.84 31.90
N LEU A 55 -8.58 -10.53 31.66
CA LEU A 55 -7.78 -9.94 30.61
C LEU A 55 -6.33 -9.83 31.08
N ARG A 56 -5.42 -10.54 30.45
CA ARG A 56 -3.98 -10.47 30.74
C ARG A 56 -3.32 -9.52 29.76
N ARG A 57 -2.43 -8.66 30.27
CA ARG A 57 -1.69 -7.71 29.44
C ARG A 57 -0.89 -8.48 28.40
N ASN A 58 -1.17 -8.19 27.15
CA ASN A 58 -0.44 -8.75 26.03
C ASN A 58 0.82 -7.91 25.81
N ASP A 59 1.84 -8.17 26.61
CA ASP A 59 3.20 -7.64 26.43
C ASP A 59 3.91 -8.25 25.20
N LYS A 60 3.14 -8.95 24.37
CA LYS A 60 3.61 -9.88 23.36
C LYS A 60 3.12 -9.47 21.95
N ILE A 61 3.55 -8.29 21.43
CA ILE A 61 3.49 -7.92 19.98
C ILE A 61 4.85 -7.77 19.17
N VAL A 62 6.06 -7.88 19.76
CA VAL A 62 7.36 -8.21 19.11
C VAL A 62 8.23 -9.38 19.69
N SER A 63 8.90 -10.27 18.90
CA SER A 63 9.75 -11.42 19.37
C SER A 63 10.56 -11.06 20.61
N SER A 64 10.73 -11.99 21.56
CA SER A 64 11.46 -11.74 22.81
C SER A 64 12.87 -11.16 22.56
N GLU A 65 13.41 -11.39 21.36
CA GLU A 65 14.71 -10.91 20.89
C GLU A 65 14.65 -10.14 19.55
N PHE A 66 13.48 -9.69 19.05
CA PHE A 66 13.46 -8.89 17.81
C PHE A 66 14.06 -7.51 18.04
N GLN A 67 14.91 -7.13 17.10
CA GLN A 67 15.71 -5.91 17.21
C GLN A 67 15.49 -5.03 15.99
N VAL A 68 15.05 -3.79 16.23
CA VAL A 68 15.11 -2.73 15.24
C VAL A 68 16.43 -1.97 15.41
N TRP A 69 17.25 -1.98 14.37
CA TRP A 69 18.51 -1.27 14.32
C TRP A 69 18.39 -0.06 13.40
N LYS A 70 18.94 1.08 13.81
CA LYS A 70 19.05 2.28 12.97
C LYS A 70 20.51 2.62 12.74
N HIS A 71 20.90 2.77 11.47
CA HIS A 71 22.20 3.34 11.09
C HIS A 71 22.00 4.82 10.85
N ASN A 72 22.30 5.64 11.86
CA ASN A 72 21.97 7.06 11.86
C ASN A 72 22.81 7.87 10.85
N ALA A 73 22.45 9.13 10.62
CA ALA A 73 23.20 10.05 9.76
C ALA A 73 24.70 10.23 10.13
N ARG A 74 25.07 9.96 11.40
CA ARG A 74 26.47 10.04 11.89
C ARG A 74 27.27 8.76 11.63
N GLY A 75 26.65 7.71 11.08
CA GLY A 75 27.27 6.41 10.86
C GLY A 75 27.41 5.56 12.11
N VAL A 76 26.61 5.86 13.15
CA VAL A 76 26.52 5.04 14.37
C VAL A 76 25.30 4.13 14.24
N THR A 77 25.50 2.85 14.52
CA THR A 77 24.44 1.85 14.59
C THR A 77 23.86 1.83 16.00
N GLU A 78 22.57 2.10 16.13
CA GLU A 78 21.86 2.19 17.41
C GLU A 78 20.69 1.19 17.41
N GLU A 79 20.45 0.53 18.54
CA GLU A 79 19.24 -0.28 18.70
C GLU A 79 18.08 0.60 19.17
N LEU A 80 17.00 0.63 18.39
CA LEU A 80 15.77 1.36 18.70
C LEU A 80 14.88 0.53 19.65
N SER A 81 15.37 0.30 20.86
CA SER A 81 14.69 -0.52 21.89
C SER A 81 13.25 -0.10 22.20
N GLN A 82 12.88 1.16 21.99
CA GLN A 82 11.50 1.66 22.15
C GLN A 82 10.54 1.14 21.06
N LEU A 83 11.07 0.76 19.90
CA LEU A 83 10.34 0.15 18.79
C LEU A 83 10.31 -1.38 18.88
N ASN A 84 11.08 -1.96 19.80
CA ASN A 84 11.16 -3.40 20.05
C ASN A 84 9.97 -3.94 20.88
N ALA A 85 9.04 -3.11 21.35
CA ALA A 85 7.84 -3.58 22.07
C ALA A 85 6.61 -2.70 21.77
N PRO A 86 5.39 -3.27 21.66
CA PRO A 86 4.18 -2.48 21.50
C PRO A 86 3.85 -1.63 22.73
N ALA A 87 2.98 -0.64 22.55
CA ALA A 87 2.37 0.10 23.66
C ALA A 87 1.63 -0.87 24.63
N PRO A 88 1.76 -0.71 25.97
CA PRO A 88 1.29 -1.64 27.01
C PRO A 88 -0.25 -1.60 27.23
N CYS A 89 -1.02 -1.56 26.15
CA CYS A 89 -2.45 -1.28 26.16
C CYS A 89 -3.28 -2.34 25.41
N TYR A 90 -2.70 -3.49 25.06
CA TYR A 90 -3.40 -4.64 24.47
C TYR A 90 -3.51 -5.77 25.49
N TYR A 91 -4.66 -6.45 25.55
CA TYR A 91 -4.95 -7.49 26.52
C TYR A 91 -5.69 -8.66 25.86
N LEU A 92 -5.42 -9.88 26.33
CA LEU A 92 -6.03 -11.11 25.84
C LEU A 92 -6.68 -11.89 26.99
N HIS A 93 -7.74 -12.63 26.69
CA HIS A 93 -8.35 -13.59 27.60
C HIS A 93 -8.62 -14.90 26.86
N GLN A 94 -8.42 -16.02 27.54
CA GLN A 94 -8.76 -17.34 27.03
C GLN A 94 -9.16 -18.24 28.20
N ASP A 95 -10.33 -18.85 28.11
CA ASP A 95 -10.78 -19.88 29.03
C ASP A 95 -11.51 -21.01 28.27
N HIS A 96 -12.27 -21.84 28.99
CA HIS A 96 -13.03 -22.95 28.43
C HIS A 96 -14.37 -22.53 27.82
N ILE A 97 -14.77 -21.26 27.97
CA ILE A 97 -16.06 -20.68 27.59
C ILE A 97 -15.89 -19.74 26.39
N GLY A 98 -14.71 -19.13 26.24
CA GLY A 98 -14.41 -18.24 25.13
C GLY A 98 -12.99 -17.66 25.11
N SER A 99 -12.73 -16.81 24.13
CA SER A 99 -11.51 -15.99 24.05
C SER A 99 -11.86 -14.52 23.83
N ALA A 100 -11.02 -13.59 24.26
CA ALA A 100 -11.24 -12.17 24.01
C ALA A 100 -9.93 -11.44 23.69
N ALA A 101 -10.02 -10.43 22.84
CA ALA A 101 -8.92 -9.53 22.51
C ALA A 101 -9.39 -8.09 22.69
N ILE A 102 -8.75 -7.37 23.60
CA ILE A 102 -9.20 -6.07 24.12
C ILE A 102 -8.04 -5.05 24.04
N SER A 103 -8.33 -3.85 23.56
CA SER A 103 -7.42 -2.71 23.47
C SER A 103 -7.91 -1.53 24.31
N PHE A 104 -7.00 -0.98 25.11
CA PHE A 104 -7.17 0.24 25.92
C PHE A 104 -6.31 1.40 25.39
N CYS A 105 -5.81 1.32 24.15
CA CYS A 105 -4.85 2.29 23.61
C CYS A 105 -5.47 3.65 23.26
N GLN A 106 -6.80 3.72 23.15
CA GLN A 106 -7.52 4.96 22.89
C GLN A 106 -7.80 5.62 24.25
N GLY A 107 -7.33 6.85 24.46
CA GLY A 107 -7.38 7.54 25.77
C GLY A 107 -8.75 7.73 26.43
N HIS A 108 -9.85 7.27 25.80
CA HIS A 108 -11.18 7.17 26.39
C HIS A 108 -11.88 5.91 25.85
N GLY A 109 -11.93 4.87 26.68
CA GLY A 109 -12.74 3.67 26.44
C GLY A 109 -12.00 2.43 25.94
N LEU A 110 -12.62 1.27 26.16
CA LEU A 110 -12.11 -0.05 25.79
C LEU A 110 -12.74 -0.51 24.47
N HIS A 111 -11.94 -1.07 23.57
CA HIS A 111 -12.40 -1.65 22.32
C HIS A 111 -11.93 -3.09 22.20
N GLY A 112 -12.77 -4.01 21.76
CA GLY A 112 -12.32 -5.37 21.53
C GLY A 112 -13.39 -6.38 21.17
N LEU A 113 -12.96 -7.62 20.96
CA LEU A 113 -13.79 -8.74 20.54
C LEU A 113 -13.80 -9.80 21.63
N VAL A 114 -14.95 -10.43 21.86
CA VAL A 114 -15.15 -11.58 22.75
C VAL A 114 -15.80 -12.69 21.93
N PHE A 115 -15.09 -13.78 21.74
CA PHE A 115 -15.53 -14.98 21.05
C PHE A 115 -16.06 -15.98 22.08
N LEU A 116 -17.36 -16.29 22.03
CA LEU A 116 -18.00 -17.32 22.84
C LEU A 116 -18.44 -18.48 21.93
N GLU A 117 -18.75 -19.65 22.48
CA GLU A 117 -19.07 -20.87 21.71
C GLU A 117 -20.11 -20.68 20.57
N ASN A 118 -21.09 -19.80 20.76
CA ASN A 118 -22.21 -19.62 19.82
C ASN A 118 -22.37 -18.17 19.30
N VAL A 119 -21.52 -17.24 19.76
CA VAL A 119 -21.70 -15.80 19.48
C VAL A 119 -20.37 -15.06 19.61
N THR A 120 -20.13 -14.12 18.70
CA THR A 120 -19.04 -13.14 18.84
C THR A 120 -19.63 -11.81 19.29
N LEU A 121 -19.06 -11.23 20.35
CA LEU A 121 -19.42 -9.93 20.88
C LEU A 121 -18.34 -8.90 20.53
N GLU A 122 -18.71 -7.77 19.93
CA GLU A 122 -17.81 -6.63 19.70
C GLU A 122 -18.15 -5.50 20.67
N ILE A 123 -17.17 -5.01 21.41
CA ILE A 123 -17.31 -3.92 22.39
C ILE A 123 -16.63 -2.66 21.85
N THR A 124 -17.32 -1.53 21.86
CA THR A 124 -16.79 -0.24 21.40
C THR A 124 -17.26 0.93 22.28
N PRO A 125 -16.41 1.91 22.62
CA PRO A 125 -16.80 3.01 23.49
C PRO A 125 -17.70 4.04 22.79
N LEU A 126 -18.68 4.57 23.50
CA LEU A 126 -19.66 5.56 23.05
C LEU A 126 -19.19 6.97 23.48
N ARG A 127 -18.81 7.84 22.53
CA ARG A 127 -18.23 9.17 22.85
C ARG A 127 -19.28 10.18 23.34
N LYS A 128 -18.90 10.96 24.38
CA LYS A 128 -19.71 12.05 25.00
C LYS A 128 -19.86 13.34 24.18
N SER A 129 -19.49 13.42 22.89
CA SER A 129 -19.65 14.67 22.13
C SER A 129 -21.06 14.89 21.53
N ILE A 130 -22.09 14.27 22.12
CA ILE A 130 -23.51 14.52 21.81
C ILE A 130 -24.14 15.19 23.03
N GLU A 131 -23.60 16.34 23.44
CA GLU A 131 -24.30 17.28 24.31
C GLU A 131 -24.40 18.63 23.58
N SER A 132 -25.18 18.64 22.49
CA SER A 132 -25.85 19.83 21.93
C SER A 132 -26.51 19.49 20.58
N SER A 133 -27.52 18.63 20.60
CA SER A 133 -28.52 18.61 19.52
C SER A 133 -29.91 18.31 20.10
N PRO A 134 -30.88 19.24 20.02
CA PRO A 134 -32.18 19.10 20.65
C PRO A 134 -33.19 18.39 19.73
N LEU A 135 -32.85 17.18 19.24
CA LEU A 135 -33.69 16.46 18.26
C LEU A 135 -33.83 14.95 18.52
N LEU A 136 -33.67 14.49 19.77
CA LEU A 136 -34.09 13.15 20.18
C LEU A 136 -34.89 13.25 21.47
N ASP A 137 -36.15 13.65 21.30
CA ASP A 137 -37.24 13.48 22.26
C ASP A 137 -38.11 12.35 21.67
N ASP A 138 -37.88 11.11 22.11
CA ASP A 138 -38.90 10.22 22.67
C ASP A 138 -38.33 8.79 22.86
N ASP A 139 -38.60 8.24 24.05
CA ASP A 139 -38.59 6.83 24.44
C ASP A 139 -37.28 6.00 24.29
N LEU A 140 -36.38 6.13 25.28
CA LEU A 140 -35.68 5.01 25.96
C LEU A 140 -34.75 5.55 27.08
N TYR A 141 -35.30 6.38 27.98
CA TYR A 141 -34.64 6.71 29.24
C TYR A 141 -34.97 5.63 30.28
N VAL A 142 -34.05 4.69 30.49
CA VAL A 142 -34.00 3.95 31.76
C VAL A 142 -33.29 4.87 32.76
N LYS A 143 -34.09 5.51 33.62
CA LYS A 143 -33.65 6.12 34.87
C LYS A 143 -33.74 5.06 35.98
N GLU A 144 -32.81 5.17 36.93
CA GLU A 144 -32.59 4.35 38.15
C GLU A 144 -31.69 3.12 37.90
N ASP A 145 -30.47 3.01 38.45
CA ASP A 145 -29.94 3.44 39.74
C ASP A 145 -28.54 4.11 39.68
N ALA A 146 -28.28 4.95 40.68
CA ALA A 146 -27.02 5.65 40.94
C ALA A 146 -25.93 4.71 41.49
N ASP A 147 -24.67 5.15 41.35
CA ASP A 147 -23.41 4.62 41.95
C ASP A 147 -22.57 3.57 41.17
N LEU A 148 -22.45 3.67 39.84
CA LEU A 148 -21.35 2.99 39.10
C LEU A 148 -20.56 3.96 38.20
N PRO A 149 -19.24 4.14 38.40
CA PRO A 149 -18.40 4.91 37.49
C PRO A 149 -18.13 4.09 36.23
N GLY A 150 -18.79 4.41 35.12
CA GLY A 150 -18.56 3.74 33.84
C GLY A 150 -18.80 4.63 32.64
N GLU A 151 -18.05 4.40 31.56
CA GLU A 151 -18.33 4.99 30.25
C GLU A 151 -19.29 4.09 29.46
N PRO A 152 -20.23 4.67 28.69
CA PRO A 152 -21.12 3.90 27.84
C PRO A 152 -20.33 3.22 26.72
N HIS A 153 -20.59 1.94 26.49
CA HIS A 153 -20.02 1.12 25.44
C HIS A 153 -21.16 0.42 24.69
N VAL A 154 -21.07 0.33 23.38
CA VAL A 154 -22.00 -0.47 22.55
C VAL A 154 -21.41 -1.86 22.41
N VAL A 155 -22.20 -2.89 22.72
CA VAL A 155 -21.87 -4.28 22.44
C VAL A 155 -22.74 -4.81 21.32
N ARG A 156 -22.13 -5.38 20.29
CA ARG A 156 -22.83 -6.01 19.17
C ARG A 156 -22.66 -7.51 19.20
N ARG A 157 -23.72 -8.29 18.94
CA ARG A 157 -23.66 -9.76 18.85
C ARG A 157 -23.76 -10.25 17.40
N SER A 158 -22.94 -11.22 17.01
CA SER A 158 -23.04 -11.91 15.72
C SER A 158 -23.15 -13.43 15.93
N PRO A 159 -24.20 -14.11 15.42
CA PRO A 159 -24.35 -15.57 15.53
C PRO A 159 -23.47 -16.32 14.53
N ILE A 160 -22.91 -17.46 14.94
CA ILE A 160 -22.12 -18.35 14.09
C ILE A 160 -23.05 -19.13 13.14
N ARG A 161 -23.00 -18.87 11.83
CA ARG A 161 -23.59 -19.76 10.81
C ARG A 161 -22.53 -20.78 10.39
N THR A 162 -22.73 -22.05 10.75
CA THR A 162 -21.91 -23.16 10.25
C THR A 162 -22.12 -23.32 8.74
N PRO A 163 -21.07 -23.16 7.90
CA PRO A 163 -21.13 -23.62 6.52
C PRO A 163 -20.95 -25.14 6.52
N ASN A 164 -21.91 -25.87 5.94
CA ASN A 164 -21.65 -27.24 5.49
C ASN A 164 -20.67 -27.18 4.30
N LEU A 165 -19.38 -27.05 4.61
CA LEU A 165 -18.29 -27.43 3.71
C LEU A 165 -18.04 -28.91 3.95
N GLU A 166 -18.48 -29.75 3.01
CA GLU A 166 -17.99 -31.13 2.94
C GLU A 166 -16.49 -31.08 2.64
N ILE A 167 -15.68 -31.15 3.70
CA ILE A 167 -14.24 -31.32 3.63
C ILE A 167 -13.99 -32.75 3.13
N PRO A 168 -13.32 -32.96 1.97
CA PRO A 168 -12.86 -34.30 1.61
C PRO A 168 -11.94 -34.78 2.73
N LYS A 169 -12.22 -35.97 3.29
CA LYS A 169 -11.42 -36.58 4.36
C LYS A 169 -9.95 -36.64 3.94
N ARG A 170 -9.16 -35.66 4.39
CA ARG A 170 -7.70 -35.66 4.33
C ARG A 170 -7.22 -36.76 5.26
N THR A 171 -6.63 -37.79 4.70
CA THR A 171 -5.85 -38.79 5.44
C THR A 171 -4.82 -38.09 6.31
N ARG A 172 -4.79 -38.42 7.60
CA ARG A 172 -3.80 -37.98 8.59
C ARG A 172 -2.38 -38.29 8.09
N ALA A 173 -1.71 -37.29 7.55
CA ALA A 173 -0.27 -37.16 7.61
C ALA A 173 0.00 -35.92 8.48
N THR A 174 0.81 -36.08 9.52
CA THR A 174 1.36 -35.00 10.33
C THR A 174 2.04 -33.99 9.40
N LYS A 175 1.43 -32.83 9.16
CA LYS A 175 2.03 -31.77 8.34
C LYS A 175 3.08 -31.08 9.22
N GLU A 176 4.36 -31.33 8.95
CA GLU A 176 5.47 -30.56 9.51
C GLU A 176 5.25 -29.08 9.13
N ARG A 177 5.36 -28.16 10.10
CA ARG A 177 5.23 -26.72 9.88
C ARG A 177 6.60 -26.21 9.44
N LEU A 178 6.64 -25.45 8.34
CA LEU A 178 7.86 -24.83 7.83
C LEU A 178 7.91 -23.38 8.28
N THR A 179 9.04 -22.94 8.81
CA THR A 179 9.29 -21.56 9.24
C THR A 179 10.47 -21.00 8.46
N LEU A 180 10.39 -19.76 8.02
CA LEU A 180 11.51 -19.02 7.43
C LEU A 180 11.87 -17.86 8.36
N GLU A 181 13.01 -17.94 9.02
CA GLU A 181 13.58 -16.87 9.84
C GLU A 181 14.22 -15.80 8.94
N LEU A 182 13.61 -14.62 8.91
CA LEU A 182 13.95 -13.53 8.00
C LEU A 182 14.60 -12.36 8.73
N SER A 183 15.66 -11.80 8.15
CA SER A 183 16.19 -10.48 8.49
C SER A 183 15.97 -9.50 7.33
N VAL A 184 15.52 -8.29 7.62
CA VAL A 184 15.23 -7.26 6.60
C VAL A 184 16.14 -6.06 6.79
N PHE A 185 16.79 -5.64 5.71
CA PHE A 185 17.70 -4.50 5.67
C PHE A 185 17.16 -3.46 4.68
N PHE A 186 16.76 -2.30 5.19
CA PHE A 186 16.19 -1.20 4.42
C PHE A 186 17.24 -0.10 4.23
N ASP A 187 17.64 0.15 2.99
CA ASP A 187 18.84 0.93 2.69
C ASP A 187 18.66 2.46 2.74
N GLU A 188 19.80 3.18 2.63
CA GLU A 188 19.83 4.64 2.63
C GLU A 188 19.01 5.25 1.48
N ALA A 189 19.02 4.63 0.31
CA ALA A 189 18.26 5.10 -0.85
C ALA A 189 16.75 5.02 -0.60
N ALA A 190 16.26 3.89 -0.10
CA ALA A 190 14.86 3.69 0.24
C ALA A 190 14.44 4.59 1.40
N TYR A 191 15.26 4.70 2.45
CA TYR A 191 14.98 5.58 3.58
C TYR A 191 14.79 7.03 3.13
N ARG A 192 15.65 7.54 2.25
CA ARG A 192 15.52 8.91 1.71
C ARG A 192 14.26 9.12 0.89
N LEU A 193 13.74 8.08 0.23
CA LEU A 193 12.51 8.15 -0.55
C LEU A 193 11.27 8.17 0.34
N PHE A 194 11.20 7.28 1.34
CA PHE A 194 9.98 7.08 2.14
C PHE A 194 9.93 7.94 3.40
N SER A 195 11.07 8.29 4.01
CA SER A 195 11.12 9.08 5.25
C SER A 195 10.39 10.43 5.13
N PRO A 196 10.60 11.27 4.08
CA PRO A 196 9.88 12.53 3.94
C PRO A 196 8.37 12.36 3.78
N PHE A 197 7.94 11.31 3.07
CA PHE A 197 6.53 11.00 2.87
C PHE A 197 5.84 10.56 4.18
N LEU A 198 6.57 9.83 5.02
CA LEU A 198 6.12 9.36 6.33
C LEU A 198 6.43 10.34 7.47
N ASP A 199 6.67 11.62 7.17
CA ASP A 199 6.93 12.70 8.13
C ASP A 199 8.19 12.51 9.00
N GLY A 200 9.16 11.71 8.54
CA GLY A 200 10.37 11.38 9.28
C GLY A 200 10.13 10.44 10.48
N ASP A 201 8.99 9.75 10.49
CA ASP A 201 8.55 8.89 11.59
C ASP A 201 8.99 7.44 11.38
N ASP A 202 9.98 7.00 12.17
CA ASP A 202 10.53 5.65 12.12
C ASP A 202 9.47 4.58 12.48
N GLU A 203 8.45 4.91 13.28
CA GLU A 203 7.36 3.97 13.59
C GLU A 203 6.54 3.64 12.35
N LYS A 204 6.26 4.64 11.51
CA LYS A 204 5.54 4.46 10.25
C LYS A 204 6.36 3.69 9.22
N ILE A 205 7.68 3.91 9.18
CA ILE A 205 8.60 3.14 8.31
C ILE A 205 8.59 1.67 8.75
N ARG A 206 8.70 1.39 10.05
CA ARG A 206 8.57 0.02 10.59
C ARG A 206 7.23 -0.61 10.21
N ASP A 207 6.12 0.09 10.43
CA ASP A 207 4.78 -0.43 10.15
C ASP A 207 4.56 -0.73 8.65
N MET A 208 5.15 0.09 7.77
CA MET A 208 5.21 -0.17 6.33
C MET A 208 6.00 -1.43 5.99
N LEU A 209 7.19 -1.61 6.59
CA LEU A 209 8.02 -2.79 6.37
C LEU A 209 7.39 -4.06 6.93
N LEU A 210 6.67 -3.98 8.05
CA LEU A 210 5.89 -5.11 8.56
C LEU A 210 4.73 -5.50 7.63
N ALA A 211 4.06 -4.52 7.02
CA ALA A 211 3.03 -4.79 6.02
C ALA A 211 3.62 -5.39 4.75
N TYR A 212 4.81 -4.92 4.35
CA TYR A 212 5.56 -5.48 3.23
C TYR A 212 5.90 -6.96 3.46
N VAL A 213 6.48 -7.31 4.61
CA VAL A 213 6.76 -8.71 4.96
C VAL A 213 5.47 -9.52 5.05
N ASN A 214 4.36 -8.96 5.55
CA ASN A 214 3.10 -9.71 5.61
C ASN A 214 2.48 -9.96 4.24
N GLY A 215 2.65 -9.03 3.31
CA GLY A 215 2.32 -9.28 1.93
C GLY A 215 3.08 -10.48 1.36
N ILE A 216 4.37 -10.61 1.69
CA ILE A 216 5.19 -11.76 1.26
C ILE A 216 4.63 -13.06 1.86
N GLN A 217 4.35 -13.08 3.16
CA GLN A 217 3.77 -14.27 3.80
C GLN A 217 2.42 -14.66 3.20
N ALA A 218 1.54 -13.71 2.90
CA ALA A 218 0.26 -14.01 2.27
C ALA A 218 0.44 -14.83 0.96
N LEU A 219 1.52 -14.57 0.20
CA LEU A 219 1.87 -15.36 -0.98
C LEU A 219 2.36 -16.76 -0.63
N TYR A 220 3.19 -16.91 0.41
CA TYR A 220 3.68 -18.22 0.88
C TYR A 220 2.62 -19.07 1.60
N HIS A 221 1.53 -18.44 2.07
CA HIS A 221 0.33 -19.12 2.57
C HIS A 221 -0.68 -19.43 1.47
N HIS A 222 -0.45 -18.96 0.24
CA HIS A 222 -1.40 -19.13 -0.84
C HIS A 222 -1.59 -20.64 -1.17
N PRO A 223 -2.83 -21.15 -1.28
CA PRO A 223 -3.09 -22.58 -1.48
C PRO A 223 -2.43 -23.19 -2.72
N SER A 224 -2.12 -22.37 -3.73
CA SER A 224 -1.47 -22.84 -4.95
C SER A 224 -0.05 -23.38 -4.72
N LEU A 225 0.63 -23.00 -3.63
CA LEU A 225 1.97 -23.50 -3.28
C LEU A 225 1.96 -24.94 -2.73
N GLY A 226 0.81 -25.44 -2.25
CA GLY A 226 0.65 -26.81 -1.70
C GLY A 226 1.16 -26.99 -0.26
N VAL A 227 2.28 -26.35 0.07
CA VAL A 227 2.80 -26.18 1.43
C VAL A 227 2.54 -24.77 1.95
N SER A 228 2.57 -24.60 3.28
CA SER A 228 2.47 -23.30 3.93
C SER A 228 3.81 -23.06 4.62
N ILE A 229 4.41 -21.90 4.41
CA ILE A 229 5.67 -21.48 5.02
C ILE A 229 5.37 -20.24 5.84
N ASP A 230 5.55 -20.36 7.16
CA ASP A 230 5.39 -19.26 8.11
C ASP A 230 6.66 -18.38 8.07
N ILE A 231 6.55 -17.05 8.02
CA ILE A 231 7.74 -16.16 8.02
C ILE A 231 7.94 -15.55 9.41
N SER A 232 9.11 -15.72 10.00
CA SER A 232 9.45 -15.14 11.31
C SER A 232 10.45 -14.00 11.14
N LEU A 233 10.06 -12.76 11.41
CA LEU A 233 10.96 -11.62 11.31
C LEU A 233 11.85 -11.51 12.56
N ILE A 234 13.15 -11.81 12.41
CA ILE A 234 14.13 -11.82 13.51
C ILE A 234 14.77 -10.44 13.71
N ARG A 235 15.09 -9.75 12.61
CA ARG A 235 15.89 -8.52 12.64
C ARG A 235 15.44 -7.53 11.57
N LEU A 236 15.37 -6.24 11.94
CA LEU A 236 15.06 -5.15 11.02
C LEU A 236 16.12 -4.05 11.12
N ASP A 237 16.89 -3.82 10.06
CA ASP A 237 17.84 -2.71 9.97
C ASP A 237 17.27 -1.59 9.07
N VAL A 238 17.14 -0.39 9.62
CA VAL A 238 16.77 0.83 8.89
C VAL A 238 18.00 1.72 8.75
N MET A 239 18.48 1.88 7.52
CA MET A 239 19.70 2.63 7.23
C MET A 239 19.36 4.06 6.81
N GLU A 240 19.50 5.03 7.71
CA GLU A 240 19.48 6.45 7.31
C GLU A 240 20.78 6.83 6.57
N ARG A 241 21.86 6.12 6.89
CA ARG A 241 23.15 6.20 6.19
C ARG A 241 23.69 4.79 5.93
N GLN A 242 24.20 4.57 4.73
CA GLN A 242 24.78 3.29 4.34
C GLN A 242 26.04 3.00 5.16
N PRO A 243 26.16 1.79 5.75
CA PRO A 243 27.38 1.32 6.40
C PRO A 243 28.58 1.28 5.44
N LEU A 244 29.77 1.61 5.94
CA LEU A 244 31.01 1.60 5.14
C LEU A 244 31.42 0.19 4.67
N ASP A 245 31.07 -0.82 5.44
CA ASP A 245 31.29 -2.24 5.14
C ASP A 245 30.14 -2.87 4.33
N LEU A 246 29.17 -2.06 3.88
CA LEU A 246 28.12 -2.45 2.94
C LEU A 246 28.04 -1.46 1.75
N PRO A 247 29.06 -1.40 0.88
CA PRO A 247 29.00 -0.59 -0.33
C PRO A 247 27.86 -1.07 -1.25
N HIS A 248 27.00 -0.13 -1.66
CA HIS A 248 25.84 -0.44 -2.51
C HIS A 248 26.12 -0.36 -4.02
N PHE A 249 27.37 -0.05 -4.43
CA PHE A 249 27.86 0.01 -5.82
C PHE A 249 26.97 0.76 -6.82
N GLY A 250 26.22 1.76 -6.34
CA GLY A 250 25.27 2.52 -7.15
C GLY A 250 24.11 1.69 -7.73
N GLY A 251 23.85 0.48 -7.24
CA GLY A 251 22.78 -0.41 -7.73
C GLY A 251 23.22 -1.45 -8.75
N GLU A 252 24.53 -1.68 -8.97
CA GLU A 252 24.97 -2.81 -9.79
C GLU A 252 24.62 -4.12 -9.08
N ARG A 253 23.70 -4.90 -9.68
CA ARG A 253 22.99 -5.98 -9.00
C ARG A 253 23.93 -7.06 -8.44
N GLY A 254 24.96 -7.46 -9.18
CA GLY A 254 25.87 -8.54 -8.77
C GLY A 254 26.79 -8.13 -7.62
N SER A 255 27.39 -6.94 -7.72
CA SER A 255 28.29 -6.39 -6.70
C SER A 255 27.53 -6.07 -5.42
N LEU A 256 26.33 -5.51 -5.54
CA LEU A 256 25.46 -5.22 -4.40
C LEU A 256 25.06 -6.51 -3.67
N LEU A 257 24.59 -7.53 -4.40
CA LEU A 257 24.24 -8.82 -3.80
C LEU A 257 25.43 -9.40 -3.04
N ASN A 258 26.60 -9.52 -3.69
CA ASN A 258 27.79 -10.06 -3.05
C ASN A 258 28.15 -9.30 -1.76
N SER A 259 28.16 -7.97 -1.81
CA SER A 259 28.46 -7.14 -0.64
C SER A 259 27.46 -7.35 0.49
N PHE A 260 26.18 -7.46 0.17
CA PHE A 260 25.13 -7.70 1.14
C PHE A 260 25.26 -9.10 1.77
N CYS A 261 25.51 -10.12 0.96
CA CYS A 261 25.71 -11.48 1.44
C CYS A 261 26.85 -11.56 2.46
N TYR A 262 28.01 -10.94 2.18
CA TYR A 262 29.11 -10.86 3.15
C TYR A 262 28.73 -10.10 4.42
N TYR A 263 28.04 -8.97 4.28
CA TYR A 263 27.63 -8.13 5.41
C TYR A 263 26.64 -8.85 6.35
N ALA A 264 25.62 -9.50 5.77
CA ALA A 264 24.62 -10.25 6.50
C ALA A 264 25.24 -11.47 7.18
N ASN A 265 26.02 -12.27 6.44
CA ASN A 265 26.70 -13.45 7.00
C ASN A 265 27.64 -13.09 8.16
N ALA A 266 28.37 -11.97 8.07
CA ALA A 266 29.26 -11.53 9.15
C ALA A 266 28.54 -11.17 10.46
N ARG A 267 27.23 -10.94 10.40
CA ARG A 267 26.38 -10.54 11.54
C ARG A 267 25.40 -11.63 11.99
N ASN A 268 25.27 -12.70 11.19
CA ASN A 268 24.42 -13.83 11.51
C ASN A 268 25.17 -14.79 12.46
N PRO A 269 24.60 -15.15 13.62
CA PRO A 269 25.10 -16.26 14.42
C PRO A 269 25.25 -17.53 13.56
N THR A 270 26.27 -18.36 13.81
CA THR A 270 26.53 -19.55 12.98
C THR A 270 25.66 -20.76 13.33
N GLU A 271 25.16 -20.81 14.56
CA GLU A 271 24.33 -21.90 15.06
C GLU A 271 22.86 -21.60 14.74
N ASP A 272 22.22 -22.48 13.98
CA ASP A 272 20.81 -22.42 13.57
C ASP A 272 19.87 -22.24 14.78
N THR A 273 20.10 -23.05 15.82
CA THR A 273 19.36 -23.01 17.09
C THR A 273 19.51 -21.71 17.91
N HIS A 274 20.37 -20.78 17.47
CA HIS A 274 20.56 -19.52 18.20
C HIS A 274 19.34 -18.59 17.95
N PRO A 275 18.73 -18.00 18.99
CA PRO A 275 17.46 -17.23 18.86
C PRO A 275 17.55 -15.92 18.05
N ARG A 276 18.76 -15.56 17.59
CA ARG A 276 19.04 -14.41 16.72
C ARG A 276 19.67 -14.84 15.39
N HIS A 277 19.72 -16.15 15.14
CA HIS A 277 20.00 -16.67 13.82
C HIS A 277 18.88 -16.25 12.87
N TRP A 278 19.19 -16.19 11.59
CA TRP A 278 18.18 -16.08 10.55
C TRP A 278 18.59 -16.95 9.37
N ASP A 279 17.62 -17.62 8.79
CA ASP A 279 17.80 -18.47 7.60
C ASP A 279 18.15 -17.64 6.38
N MET A 280 17.60 -16.42 6.30
CA MET A 280 17.70 -15.55 5.12
C MET A 280 17.75 -14.07 5.46
N GLY A 281 18.62 -13.33 4.74
CA GLY A 281 18.62 -11.87 4.69
C GLY A 281 17.96 -11.33 3.43
N LEU A 282 17.08 -10.33 3.60
CA LEU A 282 16.44 -9.58 2.52
C LEU A 282 16.87 -8.12 2.56
N TYR A 283 17.53 -7.67 1.50
CA TYR A 283 17.93 -6.28 1.31
C TYR A 283 16.93 -5.55 0.42
N VAL A 284 16.24 -4.59 0.99
CA VAL A 284 15.21 -3.77 0.34
C VAL A 284 15.83 -2.43 -0.01
N THR A 285 15.96 -2.15 -1.31
CA THR A 285 16.70 -0.97 -1.82
C THR A 285 15.84 -0.03 -2.65
N GLY A 286 16.09 1.27 -2.48
CA GLY A 286 15.51 2.33 -3.31
C GLY A 286 16.31 2.62 -4.58
N LEU A 287 17.35 1.82 -4.87
CA LEU A 287 18.18 1.96 -6.06
C LEU A 287 17.58 1.20 -7.24
N ASP A 288 17.64 1.81 -8.43
CA ASP A 288 17.35 1.17 -9.73
C ASP A 288 18.46 0.16 -10.04
N LEU A 289 18.16 -1.13 -9.83
CA LEU A 289 19.09 -2.23 -9.99
C LEU A 289 19.43 -2.40 -11.47
N TYR A 290 20.71 -2.66 -11.75
CA TYR A 290 21.16 -2.83 -13.13
C TYR A 290 22.29 -3.82 -13.28
N ALA A 291 22.41 -4.37 -14.48
CA ALA A 291 23.57 -5.08 -14.97
C ALA A 291 24.26 -4.29 -16.10
N LEU A 292 25.56 -4.51 -16.26
CA LEU A 292 26.31 -4.00 -17.41
C LEU A 292 26.36 -5.08 -18.50
N GLU A 293 25.59 -4.88 -19.57
CA GLU A 293 25.57 -5.77 -20.73
C GLU A 293 26.10 -5.04 -21.95
N ASN A 294 27.15 -5.56 -22.58
CA ASN A 294 27.80 -4.96 -23.75
C ASN A 294 28.18 -3.47 -23.56
N GLY A 295 28.55 -3.08 -22.33
CA GLY A 295 28.89 -1.71 -21.97
C GLY A 295 27.70 -0.75 -21.79
N ARG A 296 26.46 -1.26 -21.78
CA ARG A 296 25.24 -0.49 -21.52
C ARG A 296 24.60 -0.94 -20.21
N ARG A 297 24.04 0.03 -19.48
CA ARG A 297 23.23 -0.22 -18.27
C ARG A 297 21.89 -0.83 -18.69
N ASN A 298 21.61 -2.04 -18.22
CA ASN A 298 20.34 -2.72 -18.39
C ASN A 298 19.66 -2.84 -17.02
N GLY A 299 18.51 -2.19 -16.84
CA GLY A 299 17.73 -2.17 -15.60
C GLY A 299 16.52 -3.11 -15.60
N ALA A 300 16.51 -4.14 -16.46
CA ALA A 300 15.39 -5.06 -16.55
C ALA A 300 15.25 -6.01 -15.34
N THR A 301 16.16 -5.95 -14.36
CA THR A 301 16.19 -6.88 -13.23
C THR A 301 15.81 -6.14 -11.95
N MET A 302 14.61 -6.41 -11.41
CA MET A 302 14.07 -5.73 -10.21
C MET A 302 14.44 -6.42 -8.88
N GLY A 303 15.08 -7.58 -8.95
CA GLY A 303 15.54 -8.37 -7.82
C GLY A 303 16.67 -9.30 -8.25
N LEU A 304 17.45 -9.81 -7.30
CA LEU A 304 18.48 -10.80 -7.62
C LEU A 304 18.69 -11.75 -6.45
N ALA A 305 18.76 -13.04 -6.78
CA ALA A 305 19.01 -14.12 -5.86
C ALA A 305 20.06 -15.11 -6.44
N THR A 306 20.87 -15.72 -5.57
CA THR A 306 21.59 -16.97 -5.92
C THR A 306 20.66 -18.17 -5.77
N VAL A 307 20.54 -18.99 -6.80
CA VAL A 307 19.64 -20.15 -6.81
C VAL A 307 20.11 -21.22 -5.84
N GLY A 308 19.18 -21.74 -5.03
CA GLY A 308 19.46 -22.85 -4.12
C GLY A 308 20.24 -22.51 -2.85
N GLY A 309 20.53 -21.22 -2.63
CA GLY A 309 21.37 -20.72 -1.53
C GLY A 309 20.75 -20.75 -0.14
N LEU A 310 19.47 -21.10 0.03
CA LEU A 310 18.80 -21.15 1.33
C LEU A 310 19.46 -22.18 2.27
N CYS A 311 19.58 -21.85 3.56
CA CYS A 311 20.37 -22.56 4.58
C CYS A 311 21.89 -22.62 4.30
N ILE A 312 22.42 -21.81 3.37
CA ILE A 312 23.88 -21.73 3.12
C ILE A 312 24.35 -20.33 3.55
N PRO A 313 25.15 -20.20 4.63
CA PRO A 313 25.37 -18.91 5.29
C PRO A 313 25.79 -17.75 4.37
N LEU A 314 26.72 -17.98 3.43
CA LEU A 314 27.19 -16.96 2.50
C LEU A 314 26.22 -16.68 1.34
N TYR A 315 25.27 -17.57 1.06
CA TYR A 315 24.38 -17.51 -0.08
C TYR A 315 22.90 -17.32 0.31
N SER A 316 22.59 -17.22 1.59
CA SER A 316 21.25 -16.97 2.16
C SER A 316 20.85 -15.48 2.13
N CYS A 317 20.98 -14.83 0.97
CA CYS A 317 20.82 -13.38 0.80
C CYS A 317 20.03 -13.05 -0.48
N VAL A 318 19.10 -12.10 -0.39
CA VAL A 318 18.26 -11.63 -1.49
C VAL A 318 18.30 -10.10 -1.56
N ILE A 319 18.33 -9.53 -2.76
CA ILE A 319 18.13 -8.08 -2.97
C ILE A 319 16.82 -7.86 -3.75
N ALA A 320 16.02 -6.86 -3.35
CA ALA A 320 14.78 -6.50 -4.02
C ALA A 320 14.56 -4.97 -4.02
N GLU A 321 14.04 -4.45 -5.12
CA GLU A 321 13.71 -3.04 -5.28
C GLU A 321 12.42 -2.64 -4.56
N LEU A 322 12.43 -1.50 -3.87
CA LEU A 322 11.23 -0.84 -3.34
C LEU A 322 11.35 0.69 -3.47
N GLY A 323 10.37 1.32 -4.12
CA GLY A 323 10.32 2.78 -4.26
C GLY A 323 11.02 3.33 -5.52
N VAL A 324 11.51 2.45 -6.39
CA VAL A 324 12.36 2.79 -7.53
C VAL A 324 11.63 3.59 -8.60
N THR A 325 12.32 4.59 -9.14
CA THR A 325 11.85 5.39 -10.27
C THR A 325 12.91 5.45 -11.37
N ASP A 326 12.49 5.69 -12.61
CA ASP A 326 13.42 5.94 -13.71
C ASP A 326 14.14 7.30 -13.60
N GLN A 327 14.98 7.62 -14.58
CA GLN A 327 15.72 8.88 -14.63
C GLN A 327 14.83 10.13 -14.70
N LEU A 328 13.58 9.99 -15.14
CA LEU A 328 12.57 11.04 -15.21
C LEU A 328 11.63 10.99 -14.00
N GLY A 329 11.96 10.22 -12.96
CA GLY A 329 11.16 10.10 -11.74
C GLY A 329 9.92 9.23 -11.89
N LYS A 330 9.67 8.62 -13.06
CA LYS A 330 8.48 7.78 -13.27
C LYS A 330 8.56 6.54 -12.41
N PRO A 331 7.50 6.19 -11.64
CA PRO A 331 7.50 5.02 -10.80
C PRO A 331 7.49 3.75 -11.66
N TYR A 332 8.43 2.85 -11.40
CA TYR A 332 8.28 1.46 -11.80
C TYR A 332 7.15 0.81 -10.98
N PRO A 333 6.61 -0.33 -11.40
CA PRO A 333 5.71 -1.11 -10.55
C PRO A 333 6.33 -1.41 -9.17
N SER A 334 7.65 -1.64 -9.10
CA SER A 334 8.44 -1.80 -7.85
C SER A 334 8.45 -0.55 -6.94
N ALA A 335 7.92 0.59 -7.38
CA ALA A 335 7.80 1.79 -6.53
C ALA A 335 6.79 1.62 -5.38
N GLY A 336 5.86 0.66 -5.48
CA GLY A 336 4.85 0.37 -4.46
C GLY A 336 4.88 -1.09 -4.00
N PHE A 337 3.75 -1.56 -3.47
CA PHE A 337 3.64 -2.92 -2.94
C PHE A 337 3.76 -4.06 -3.96
N THR A 338 3.83 -3.77 -5.27
CA THR A 338 4.22 -4.81 -6.26
C THR A 338 5.60 -5.39 -5.95
N SER A 339 6.48 -4.63 -5.30
CA SER A 339 7.76 -5.09 -4.76
C SER A 339 7.66 -6.37 -3.91
N ILE A 340 6.52 -6.62 -3.25
CA ILE A 340 6.26 -7.88 -2.51
C ILE A 340 6.37 -9.11 -3.42
N PHE A 341 5.83 -9.04 -4.62
CA PHE A 341 5.86 -10.16 -5.57
C PHE A 341 7.28 -10.40 -6.09
N ILE A 342 8.06 -9.32 -6.25
CA ILE A 342 9.48 -9.39 -6.61
C ILE A 342 10.25 -10.10 -5.49
N ALA A 343 10.13 -9.63 -4.24
CA ALA A 343 10.79 -10.31 -3.13
C ALA A 343 10.35 -11.77 -2.96
N ALA A 344 9.06 -12.06 -3.11
CA ALA A 344 8.56 -13.45 -3.03
C ALA A 344 9.17 -14.35 -4.12
N HIS A 345 9.32 -13.85 -5.35
CA HIS A 345 9.98 -14.57 -6.45
C HIS A 345 11.45 -14.83 -6.18
N GLU A 346 12.19 -13.81 -5.72
CA GLU A 346 13.61 -13.96 -5.40
C GLU A 346 13.86 -14.93 -4.24
N ILE A 347 12.97 -14.93 -3.23
CA ILE A 347 12.98 -15.93 -2.16
C ILE A 347 12.72 -17.33 -2.76
N GLY A 348 11.78 -17.45 -3.70
CA GLY A 348 11.49 -18.72 -4.39
C GLY A 348 12.70 -19.30 -5.14
N HIS A 349 13.50 -18.47 -5.82
CA HIS A 349 14.74 -18.92 -6.48
C HIS A 349 15.71 -19.65 -5.55
N LYS A 350 15.72 -19.32 -4.26
CA LYS A 350 16.66 -19.88 -3.26
C LYS A 350 16.32 -21.30 -2.84
N ASP A 351 15.13 -21.79 -3.18
CA ASP A 351 14.64 -23.11 -2.80
C ASP A 351 15.07 -24.19 -3.78
N VAL A 352 16.23 -24.86 -3.54
CA VAL A 352 16.54 -26.33 -3.53
C VAL A 352 18.09 -26.56 -3.60
N THR A 353 18.61 -27.75 -3.23
CA THR A 353 19.88 -28.37 -3.71
C THR A 353 19.94 -29.85 -3.26
N CYS A 354 20.77 -30.77 -3.81
CA CYS A 354 20.72 -31.52 -5.09
C CYS A 354 21.28 -32.96 -4.83
N PRO A 355 21.21 -33.94 -5.77
CA PRO A 355 22.50 -34.57 -6.10
C PRO A 355 22.82 -34.69 -7.59
N PHE A 356 21.85 -34.58 -8.52
CA PHE A 356 22.14 -34.50 -9.96
C PHE A 356 21.12 -33.60 -10.68
N LYS A 357 21.58 -32.41 -11.08
CA LYS A 357 20.98 -31.34 -11.92
C LYS A 357 19.88 -30.45 -11.29
N SER A 358 20.18 -29.14 -11.33
CA SER A 358 19.31 -27.95 -11.26
C SER A 358 18.13 -28.04 -10.29
N LEU A 359 18.34 -27.57 -9.08
CA LEU A 359 17.40 -27.70 -7.98
C LEU A 359 17.39 -26.36 -7.26
N GLY A 360 16.44 -25.50 -7.63
CA GLY A 360 16.07 -24.15 -7.16
C GLY A 360 14.69 -23.83 -7.80
N MET A 361 13.74 -23.01 -7.31
CA MET A 361 12.59 -22.67 -8.17
C MET A 361 13.12 -21.91 -9.39
N HIS A 362 13.21 -22.59 -10.53
CA HIS A 362 13.55 -21.95 -11.79
C HIS A 362 12.35 -21.20 -12.32
N HIS A 363 12.59 -20.29 -13.26
CA HIS A 363 11.48 -19.67 -13.96
C HIS A 363 10.56 -20.71 -14.57
N ASP A 364 9.26 -20.43 -14.56
CA ASP A 364 8.33 -21.22 -15.33
C ASP A 364 8.76 -21.19 -16.81
N SER A 365 8.72 -22.34 -17.49
CA SER A 365 9.29 -22.62 -18.83
C SER A 365 10.82 -22.82 -18.92
N SER A 366 11.60 -22.50 -17.89
CA SER A 366 13.06 -22.74 -17.85
C SER A 366 13.41 -24.15 -17.37
N GLY A 367 13.28 -25.13 -18.27
CA GLY A 367 13.58 -26.54 -17.98
C GLY A 367 12.45 -27.30 -17.28
N ASN A 368 11.25 -26.71 -17.20
CA ASN A 368 10.03 -27.33 -16.69
C ASN A 368 8.86 -27.18 -17.70
N ALA A 369 7.73 -27.84 -17.43
CA ALA A 369 6.56 -27.87 -18.31
C ALA A 369 5.53 -26.75 -18.06
N CYS A 370 5.81 -25.82 -17.12
CA CYS A 370 4.91 -24.73 -16.77
C CYS A 370 4.98 -23.59 -17.81
N THR A 371 3.90 -22.83 -17.96
CA THR A 371 3.83 -21.72 -18.92
C THR A 371 4.70 -20.56 -18.46
N LYS A 372 5.36 -19.87 -19.40
CA LYS A 372 6.26 -18.75 -19.11
C LYS A 372 5.60 -17.69 -18.23
N ASP A 373 4.36 -17.31 -18.53
CA ASP A 373 3.68 -16.16 -17.90
C ASP A 373 2.51 -16.56 -16.99
N GLY A 374 2.15 -15.65 -16.07
CA GLY A 374 0.94 -15.72 -15.23
C GLY A 374 1.13 -16.27 -13.82
N TYR A 375 2.37 -16.52 -13.40
CA TYR A 375 2.70 -17.08 -12.09
C TYR A 375 3.79 -16.27 -11.38
N ILE A 376 3.91 -16.48 -10.06
CA ILE A 376 4.94 -15.79 -9.26
C ILE A 376 6.36 -16.13 -9.75
N MET A 377 6.62 -17.27 -10.37
CA MET A 377 7.95 -17.62 -10.91
C MET A 377 8.11 -17.32 -12.41
N SER A 378 7.24 -16.51 -13.00
CA SER A 378 7.39 -16.05 -14.39
C SER A 378 8.64 -15.15 -14.55
N PRO A 379 9.42 -15.30 -15.64
CA PRO A 379 10.65 -14.51 -15.89
C PRO A 379 10.36 -13.05 -16.25
N SER A 380 9.22 -12.82 -16.88
CA SER A 380 8.66 -11.50 -17.17
C SER A 380 7.57 -11.21 -16.17
N ARG A 381 7.55 -9.98 -15.63
CA ARG A 381 6.46 -9.51 -14.78
C ARG A 381 5.59 -8.49 -15.47
N GLY A 382 4.34 -8.88 -15.73
CA GLY A 382 3.29 -7.97 -16.14
C GLY A 382 2.79 -7.10 -14.99
N VAL A 383 2.03 -6.05 -15.31
CA VAL A 383 1.33 -5.22 -14.30
C VAL A 383 -0.01 -5.83 -13.85
N ARG A 384 -0.29 -7.09 -14.21
CA ARG A 384 -1.57 -7.78 -13.97
C ARG A 384 -1.38 -9.25 -13.62
N GLY A 385 -2.00 -9.70 -12.53
CA GLY A 385 -2.48 -11.08 -12.41
C GLY A 385 -1.50 -12.19 -12.02
N GLU A 386 -0.24 -11.91 -11.67
CA GLU A 386 0.75 -12.92 -11.25
C GLU A 386 0.73 -13.17 -9.73
N THR A 387 -0.45 -13.45 -9.17
CA THR A 387 -0.65 -13.59 -7.71
C THR A 387 -0.58 -15.03 -7.21
N VAL A 388 -0.32 -15.99 -8.10
CA VAL A 388 -0.42 -17.43 -7.81
C VAL A 388 0.86 -18.19 -8.20
N TRP A 389 1.18 -19.25 -7.47
CA TRP A 389 2.27 -20.18 -7.78
C TRP A 389 1.88 -21.24 -8.83
N SER A 390 2.85 -21.65 -9.66
CA SER A 390 2.65 -22.68 -10.68
C SER A 390 2.64 -24.09 -10.09
N GLY A 391 2.24 -25.08 -10.90
CA GLY A 391 2.35 -26.49 -10.51
C GLY A 391 3.80 -26.93 -10.28
N CYS A 392 4.74 -26.36 -11.03
CA CYS A 392 6.17 -26.65 -10.92
C CYS A 392 6.74 -26.09 -9.60
N SER A 393 6.36 -24.87 -9.22
CA SER A 393 6.70 -24.29 -7.91
C SER A 393 6.18 -25.15 -6.75
N ARG A 394 4.95 -25.66 -6.86
CA ARG A 394 4.34 -26.54 -5.85
C ARG A 394 5.13 -27.84 -5.65
N GLU A 395 5.49 -28.52 -6.74
CA GLU A 395 6.25 -29.78 -6.66
C GLU A 395 7.59 -29.57 -5.94
N ILE A 396 8.25 -28.44 -6.18
CA ILE A 396 9.47 -28.05 -5.49
C ILE A 396 9.20 -27.78 -4.01
N ALA A 397 8.20 -26.96 -3.70
CA ALA A 397 7.88 -26.55 -2.33
C ALA A 397 7.49 -27.75 -1.44
N GLU A 398 6.84 -28.77 -2.00
CA GLU A 398 6.50 -30.02 -1.30
C GLU A 398 7.74 -30.85 -0.88
N THR A 399 8.92 -30.60 -1.46
CA THR A 399 10.17 -31.28 -1.07
C THR A 399 10.91 -30.61 0.09
N LEU A 400 10.56 -29.36 0.43
CA LEU A 400 11.26 -28.53 1.42
C LEU A 400 11.48 -29.21 2.77
N PRO A 401 10.49 -29.90 3.38
CA PRO A 401 10.70 -30.55 4.67
C PRO A 401 11.82 -31.60 4.68
N ARG A 402 12.19 -32.13 3.51
CA ARG A 402 13.27 -33.13 3.37
C ARG A 402 14.60 -32.52 2.94
N THR A 403 14.59 -31.37 2.30
CA THR A 403 15.78 -30.79 1.65
C THR A 403 16.38 -29.61 2.41
N LYS A 404 15.60 -28.94 3.26
CA LYS A 404 16.00 -27.71 3.96
C LYS A 404 15.68 -27.84 5.46
N PRO A 405 16.59 -28.45 6.24
CA PRO A 405 16.35 -28.68 7.67
C PRO A 405 16.32 -27.40 8.51
N CYS A 406 16.94 -26.30 8.07
CA CYS A 406 16.86 -24.98 8.74
C CYS A 406 15.46 -24.35 8.71
N LEU A 407 14.49 -24.94 7.99
CA LEU A 407 13.11 -24.47 7.99
C LEU A 407 12.21 -25.27 8.94
N LEU A 408 12.77 -26.31 9.57
CA LEU A 408 12.01 -27.25 10.41
C LEU A 408 12.04 -26.85 11.87
N ASP A 409 13.01 -26.04 12.26
CA ASP A 409 13.07 -25.48 13.58
C ASP A 409 12.11 -24.30 13.71
N TRP A 410 11.81 -24.03 14.97
CA TRP A 410 10.95 -22.96 15.37
C TRP A 410 11.74 -22.23 16.46
N PRO A 411 11.89 -20.89 16.38
CA PRO A 411 12.61 -20.15 17.39
C PRO A 411 11.99 -20.46 18.76
N GLU A 412 12.75 -21.14 19.63
CA GLU A 412 12.21 -21.69 20.88
C GLU A 412 11.49 -20.57 21.64
N PRO A 413 10.20 -20.73 22.00
CA PRO A 413 9.55 -19.82 22.92
C PRO A 413 10.35 -19.86 24.20
N GLY A 414 11.06 -18.79 24.55
CA GLY A 414 11.85 -18.77 25.78
C GLY A 414 10.95 -18.97 26.99
N ASN A 415 10.75 -20.22 27.45
CA ASN A 415 10.06 -20.70 28.66
C ASN A 415 8.82 -19.95 29.20
N THR A 416 8.18 -19.13 28.38
CA THR A 416 6.91 -18.52 28.61
C THR A 416 6.07 -18.80 27.36
N SER A 417 4.77 -18.96 27.55
CA SER A 417 3.75 -19.23 26.52
C SER A 417 3.62 -18.08 25.49
N ASP A 418 4.74 -17.62 24.93
CA ASP A 418 5.00 -16.21 24.58
C ASP A 418 5.54 -15.98 23.15
N SER A 419 5.77 -17.01 22.34
CA SER A 419 6.35 -16.84 20.99
C SER A 419 5.34 -16.56 19.86
N ALA A 420 4.04 -16.75 20.08
CA ALA A 420 3.06 -16.83 18.98
C ALA A 420 2.44 -15.48 18.54
N ALA A 421 2.80 -14.35 19.18
CA ALA A 421 2.01 -13.12 19.08
C ALA A 421 2.73 -11.96 18.36
N TYR A 422 3.89 -12.24 17.77
CA TYR A 422 4.81 -11.30 17.10
C TYR A 422 4.95 -11.53 15.60
N ASP A 423 4.22 -12.52 15.16
CA ASP A 423 3.96 -12.81 13.78
C ASP A 423 3.29 -11.58 13.17
N HIS A 424 3.82 -11.04 12.09
CA HIS A 424 3.08 -10.15 11.21
C HIS A 424 1.66 -10.67 10.85
N TYR A 425 1.45 -11.98 10.89
CA TYR A 425 0.15 -12.66 10.92
C TYR A 425 -0.75 -12.24 12.09
N SER A 426 -0.24 -11.94 13.29
CA SER A 426 -1.07 -11.53 14.43
C SER A 426 -1.67 -10.13 14.19
N ARG A 427 -0.90 -9.22 13.57
CA ARG A 427 -1.34 -7.85 13.22
C ARG A 427 -2.23 -7.82 11.98
N TYR A 428 -1.79 -8.47 10.90
CA TYR A 428 -2.46 -8.39 9.60
C TYR A 428 -3.25 -9.64 9.24
N ARG A 429 -2.94 -10.82 9.79
CA ARG A 429 -3.60 -12.12 9.51
C ARG A 429 -3.66 -12.43 8.02
N ASP A 430 -2.55 -12.18 7.33
CA ASP A 430 -2.40 -12.26 5.88
C ASP A 430 -3.34 -11.33 5.11
N LEU A 431 -3.79 -10.26 5.76
CA LEU A 431 -4.71 -9.26 5.23
C LEU A 431 -4.20 -7.84 5.40
N PRO A 432 -3.00 -7.52 4.90
CA PRO A 432 -2.41 -6.20 5.07
C PRO A 432 -3.27 -5.11 4.40
N GLY A 433 -4.05 -5.46 3.36
CA GLY A 433 -4.96 -4.55 2.64
C GLY A 433 -6.14 -4.00 3.45
N ARG A 434 -6.42 -4.55 4.64
CA ARG A 434 -7.43 -3.98 5.56
C ARG A 434 -6.95 -2.71 6.27
N GLU A 435 -5.65 -2.61 6.53
CA GLU A 435 -5.01 -1.42 7.12
C GLU A 435 -4.37 -0.54 6.03
N TRP A 436 -3.77 -1.17 5.02
CA TRP A 436 -3.24 -0.54 3.82
C TRP A 436 -4.29 -0.54 2.71
N THR A 437 -5.29 0.33 2.88
CA THR A 437 -6.38 0.48 1.91
C THR A 437 -5.86 0.80 0.50
N ALA A 438 -6.69 0.59 -0.51
CA ALA A 438 -6.34 0.89 -1.90
C ALA A 438 -5.82 2.33 -2.09
N LYS A 439 -6.37 3.31 -1.36
CA LYS A 439 -5.87 4.69 -1.34
C LYS A 439 -4.44 4.77 -0.80
N ARG A 440 -4.16 4.17 0.36
CA ARG A 440 -2.81 4.18 0.96
C ARG A 440 -1.77 3.48 0.08
N GLN A 441 -2.17 2.44 -0.64
CA GLN A 441 -1.30 1.79 -1.63
C GLN A 441 -0.95 2.76 -2.79
N CYS A 442 -1.91 3.58 -3.24
CA CYS A 442 -1.65 4.64 -4.23
C CYS A 442 -0.81 5.80 -3.69
N GLU A 443 -1.07 6.23 -2.44
CA GLU A 443 -0.26 7.25 -1.78
C GLU A 443 1.20 6.82 -1.65
N LEU A 444 1.43 5.53 -1.34
CA LEU A 444 2.76 4.95 -1.27
C LEU A 444 3.45 4.91 -2.64
N LEU A 445 2.77 4.39 -3.67
CA LEU A 445 3.30 4.27 -5.04
C LEU A 445 3.75 5.63 -5.58
N LEU A 446 2.89 6.65 -5.45
CA LEU A 446 3.14 7.98 -5.99
C LEU A 446 3.92 8.87 -5.01
N ARG A 447 4.07 8.45 -3.76
CA ARG A 447 4.61 9.25 -2.64
C ARG A 447 3.89 10.59 -2.50
N ASP A 448 2.57 10.53 -2.58
CA ASP A 448 1.69 11.70 -2.60
C ASP A 448 0.44 11.43 -1.75
N LYS A 449 0.25 12.23 -0.70
CA LYS A 449 -0.88 12.09 0.25
C LYS A 449 -2.23 12.45 -0.38
N ASP A 450 -2.22 13.17 -1.50
CA ASP A 450 -3.43 13.54 -2.23
C ASP A 450 -3.79 12.51 -3.34
N ALA A 451 -2.98 11.44 -3.50
CA ALA A 451 -3.26 10.35 -4.43
C ALA A 451 -4.53 9.56 -4.06
N ASP A 452 -5.21 9.05 -5.08
CA ASP A 452 -6.42 8.25 -4.92
C ASP A 452 -6.55 7.16 -6.00
N VAL A 453 -7.53 6.29 -5.81
CA VAL A 453 -7.81 5.15 -6.67
C VAL A 453 -8.76 5.56 -7.79
N VAL A 454 -8.35 5.34 -9.04
CA VAL A 454 -9.17 5.64 -10.23
C VAL A 454 -10.47 4.83 -10.23
N THR A 455 -10.36 3.54 -9.89
CA THR A 455 -11.50 2.62 -9.78
C THR A 455 -11.14 1.40 -8.94
N LEU A 456 -12.10 0.94 -8.14
CA LEU A 456 -12.01 -0.34 -7.42
C LEU A 456 -12.35 -1.54 -8.31
N PHE A 457 -12.87 -1.31 -9.52
CA PHE A 457 -13.13 -2.39 -10.47
C PHE A 457 -11.80 -3.00 -10.93
N GLN A 458 -11.65 -4.32 -10.77
CA GLN A 458 -10.41 -5.09 -11.06
C GLN A 458 -9.18 -4.67 -10.23
N SER A 459 -9.36 -3.98 -9.10
CA SER A 459 -8.24 -3.55 -8.25
C SER A 459 -7.39 -4.71 -7.72
N CYS A 460 -8.01 -5.88 -7.47
CA CYS A 460 -7.30 -7.08 -7.02
C CYS A 460 -6.29 -7.61 -8.04
N GLN A 461 -6.53 -7.39 -9.34
CA GLN A 461 -5.61 -7.81 -10.40
C GLN A 461 -4.61 -6.70 -10.75
N SER A 462 -5.06 -5.44 -10.74
CA SER A 462 -4.25 -4.28 -11.08
C SER A 462 -4.90 -3.00 -10.56
N LEU A 463 -4.38 -2.48 -9.46
CA LEU A 463 -4.79 -1.22 -8.86
C LEU A 463 -4.31 -0.04 -9.71
N ARG A 464 -5.20 0.91 -9.93
CA ARG A 464 -4.94 2.13 -10.71
C ARG A 464 -4.98 3.35 -9.81
N CYS A 465 -3.92 4.15 -9.87
CA CYS A 465 -3.68 5.30 -9.03
C CYS A 465 -3.59 6.59 -9.84
N GLU A 466 -4.15 7.67 -9.32
CA GLU A 466 -4.04 9.02 -9.87
C GLU A 466 -3.75 10.02 -8.75
N THR A 467 -3.25 11.21 -9.10
CA THR A 467 -3.05 12.31 -8.15
C THR A 467 -3.35 13.64 -8.84
N PRO A 468 -3.95 14.64 -8.15
CA PRO A 468 -4.15 15.96 -8.72
C PRO A 468 -2.85 16.66 -9.17
N HIS A 469 -1.69 16.22 -8.69
CA HIS A 469 -0.40 16.83 -9.01
C HIS A 469 0.27 16.25 -10.25
N ARG A 470 -0.24 15.13 -10.81
CA ARG A 470 0.36 14.44 -11.96
C ARG A 470 -0.73 14.05 -12.95
N SER A 471 -0.47 14.23 -14.23
CA SER A 471 -1.44 13.86 -15.27
C SER A 471 -1.38 12.38 -15.62
N GLY A 472 -2.54 11.80 -15.94
CA GLY A 472 -2.68 10.38 -16.30
C GLY A 472 -2.83 9.48 -15.07
N TYR A 473 -2.69 8.17 -15.28
CA TYR A 473 -2.80 7.19 -14.20
C TYR A 473 -1.59 6.26 -14.15
N TYR A 474 -1.41 5.59 -13.02
CA TYR A 474 -0.30 4.67 -12.77
C TYR A 474 -0.86 3.33 -12.30
N PHE A 475 -0.29 2.23 -12.78
CA PHE A 475 -0.56 0.90 -12.26
C PHE A 475 0.31 0.64 -11.03
N ALA A 476 -0.32 0.24 -9.93
CA ALA A 476 0.35 -0.17 -8.70
C ALA A 476 0.58 -1.68 -8.61
N GLY A 477 0.09 -2.44 -9.61
CA GLY A 477 0.00 -3.91 -9.61
C GLY A 477 -1.19 -4.45 -8.79
N PRO A 478 -1.23 -5.76 -8.50
CA PRO A 478 -2.31 -6.37 -7.73
C PRO A 478 -2.48 -5.72 -6.35
N ALA A 479 -3.71 -5.39 -5.96
CA ALA A 479 -3.98 -4.88 -4.62
C ALA A 479 -3.69 -5.95 -3.56
N LEU A 480 -3.20 -5.51 -2.40
CA LEU A 480 -2.92 -6.39 -1.26
C LEU A 480 -4.14 -7.19 -0.81
N ASP A 481 -3.93 -8.42 -0.32
CA ASP A 481 -4.99 -9.23 0.24
C ASP A 481 -5.70 -8.50 1.40
N GLY A 482 -7.03 -8.54 1.40
CA GLY A 482 -7.89 -7.81 2.33
C GLY A 482 -8.28 -6.41 1.86
N THR A 483 -7.74 -5.94 0.74
CA THR A 483 -8.18 -4.67 0.13
C THR A 483 -9.62 -4.78 -0.35
N ARG A 484 -10.47 -3.83 0.03
CA ARG A 484 -11.87 -3.80 -0.43
C ARG A 484 -11.93 -3.56 -1.94
N CYS A 485 -12.64 -4.43 -2.66
CA CYS A 485 -12.81 -4.36 -4.12
C CYS A 485 -14.27 -4.12 -4.53
N GLY A 486 -15.22 -4.30 -3.61
CA GLY A 486 -16.64 -4.07 -3.82
C GLY A 486 -17.43 -4.03 -2.51
N PRO A 487 -18.76 -3.85 -2.56
CA PRO A 487 -19.61 -4.03 -1.40
C PRO A 487 -19.43 -5.44 -0.82
N ASP A 488 -19.14 -5.53 0.47
CA ASP A 488 -18.92 -6.78 1.21
C ASP A 488 -17.92 -7.75 0.52
N SER A 489 -16.97 -7.19 -0.23
CA SER A 489 -16.00 -7.97 -1.02
C SER A 489 -14.59 -7.43 -0.84
N GLU A 490 -13.62 -8.33 -0.71
CA GLU A 490 -12.20 -8.01 -0.55
C GLU A 490 -11.31 -8.87 -1.47
N CYS A 491 -10.10 -8.41 -1.72
CA CYS A 491 -9.12 -9.12 -2.53
C CYS A 491 -8.55 -10.32 -1.78
N ARG A 492 -8.50 -11.48 -2.44
CA ARG A 492 -7.87 -12.71 -1.95
C ARG A 492 -7.18 -13.40 -3.12
N GLY A 493 -5.86 -13.57 -3.04
CA GLY A 493 -5.09 -14.23 -4.11
C GLY A 493 -5.25 -13.56 -5.48
N GLY A 494 -5.51 -12.25 -5.53
CA GLY A 494 -5.75 -11.49 -6.77
C GLY A 494 -7.19 -11.50 -7.30
N GLU A 495 -8.12 -12.21 -6.64
CA GLU A 495 -9.54 -12.21 -6.99
C GLU A 495 -10.39 -11.39 -6.00
N CYS A 496 -11.47 -10.80 -6.50
CA CYS A 496 -12.43 -10.09 -5.66
C CYS A 496 -13.49 -11.07 -5.15
N VAL A 497 -13.43 -11.45 -3.88
CA VAL A 497 -14.31 -12.46 -3.28
C VAL A 497 -15.26 -11.82 -2.26
N GLN A 498 -16.49 -12.33 -2.19
CA GLN A 498 -17.47 -11.90 -1.19
C GLN A 498 -17.12 -12.49 0.19
N VAL A 499 -17.21 -11.68 1.24
CA VAL A 499 -16.89 -12.08 2.61
C VAL A 499 -18.12 -11.89 3.49
N LEU A 500 -18.60 -12.99 4.07
CA LEU A 500 -19.86 -13.06 4.83
C LEU A 500 -19.78 -12.38 6.22
N ASP A 501 -18.58 -12.05 6.69
CA ASP A 501 -18.29 -11.51 8.04
C ASP A 501 -18.03 -9.98 8.07
N GLN A 502 -18.54 -9.23 7.10
CA GLN A 502 -18.62 -7.77 7.26
C GLN A 502 -20.04 -7.41 7.69
N PRO A 503 -20.23 -6.68 8.82
CA PRO A 503 -21.53 -6.13 9.12
C PRO A 503 -21.97 -5.29 7.92
N SER A 504 -23.18 -5.56 7.40
CA SER A 504 -23.76 -4.88 6.24
C SER A 504 -24.10 -3.40 6.51
N ASP A 505 -23.42 -2.77 7.45
CA ASP A 505 -23.53 -1.37 7.77
C ASP A 505 -22.58 -0.59 6.84
N SER A 506 -22.73 -0.79 5.52
CA SER A 506 -22.20 0.13 4.52
C SER A 506 -23.00 1.44 4.58
N LYS A 507 -22.94 2.14 5.72
CA LYS A 507 -23.37 3.53 5.75
C LYS A 507 -22.38 4.30 4.89
N ARG A 508 -22.92 5.03 3.90
CA ARG A 508 -22.10 5.88 3.03
C ARG A 508 -21.27 6.80 3.91
N GLY A 509 -19.95 6.78 3.73
CA GLY A 509 -19.07 7.75 4.34
C GLY A 509 -19.58 9.16 4.12
N SER A 510 -19.54 9.98 5.17
CA SER A 510 -19.76 11.41 5.06
C SER A 510 -18.42 12.06 4.76
N TRP A 511 -18.42 13.03 3.87
CA TRP A 511 -17.30 13.95 3.80
C TRP A 511 -17.18 14.72 5.13
N SER A 512 -15.95 14.88 5.62
CA SER A 512 -15.60 15.84 6.65
C SER A 512 -15.85 17.26 6.15
N GLU A 513 -15.83 18.23 7.07
CA GLU A 513 -15.72 19.63 6.70
C GLU A 513 -14.45 19.89 5.88
N TRP A 514 -14.51 20.84 4.97
CA TRP A 514 -13.37 21.26 4.17
C TRP A 514 -12.36 22.00 5.05
N LYS A 515 -11.11 21.54 5.03
CA LYS A 515 -9.96 22.23 5.59
C LYS A 515 -9.29 23.03 4.48
N GLU A 516 -9.33 24.35 4.61
CA GLU A 516 -8.72 25.27 3.64
C GLU A 516 -7.25 25.56 4.03
N GLY A 517 -6.37 25.58 3.03
CA GLY A 517 -4.98 25.99 3.16
C GLY A 517 -4.77 27.49 3.00
N SER A 518 -3.51 27.92 3.08
CA SER A 518 -3.12 29.29 2.81
C SER A 518 -3.24 29.65 1.32
N CYS A 519 -3.47 30.93 1.04
CA CYS A 519 -3.46 31.47 -0.31
C CYS A 519 -2.02 31.52 -0.86
N SER A 520 -1.83 31.03 -2.08
CA SER A 520 -0.57 31.06 -2.84
C SER A 520 -0.80 31.74 -4.19
N SER A 521 0.19 32.47 -4.71
CA SER A 521 0.09 33.14 -6.01
C SER A 521 1.44 33.17 -6.71
N GLY A 522 1.42 33.04 -8.04
CA GLY A 522 2.57 33.29 -8.92
C GLY A 522 2.87 34.78 -9.15
N CYS A 523 2.02 35.69 -8.63
CA CYS A 523 2.12 37.14 -8.82
C CYS A 523 2.20 37.57 -10.29
N LEU A 524 1.36 36.93 -11.11
CA LEU A 524 1.25 37.21 -12.55
C LEU A 524 0.24 38.33 -12.83
N GLN A 525 0.44 39.04 -13.93
CA GLN A 525 -0.47 40.09 -14.38
C GLN A 525 -1.88 39.53 -14.60
N GLN A 526 -2.91 40.32 -14.23
CA GLN A 526 -4.33 39.99 -14.35
C GLN A 526 -4.78 38.70 -13.63
N SER A 527 -3.87 38.05 -12.89
CA SER A 527 -4.09 36.77 -12.22
C SER A 527 -4.49 36.97 -10.77
N ARG A 528 -5.03 35.91 -10.16
CA ARG A 528 -5.39 35.84 -8.75
C ARG A 528 -4.54 34.80 -8.03
N GLY A 529 -4.67 34.74 -6.72
CA GLY A 529 -4.13 33.62 -5.94
C GLY A 529 -5.06 32.42 -5.98
N ALA A 530 -4.52 31.28 -5.59
CA ALA A 530 -5.27 30.06 -5.35
C ALA A 530 -4.95 29.50 -3.96
N ARG A 531 -5.95 28.86 -3.35
CA ARG A 531 -5.84 28.13 -2.09
C ARG A 531 -6.45 26.74 -2.26
N ILE A 532 -5.76 25.75 -1.71
CA ILE A 532 -6.21 24.35 -1.75
C ILE A 532 -7.16 24.11 -0.58
N ARG A 533 -8.22 23.35 -0.79
CA ARG A 533 -9.04 22.80 0.29
C ARG A 533 -9.11 21.29 0.20
N ARG A 534 -9.10 20.63 1.36
CA ARG A 534 -9.11 19.17 1.49
C ARG A 534 -10.23 18.71 2.41
N ARG A 535 -10.78 17.53 2.16
CA ARG A 535 -11.73 16.87 3.05
C ARG A 535 -11.46 15.38 3.08
N PHE A 536 -11.82 14.74 4.17
CA PHE A 536 -11.56 13.33 4.41
C PHE A 536 -12.90 12.58 4.45
N CYS A 537 -12.90 11.35 3.98
CA CYS A 537 -14.08 10.51 4.06
C CYS A 537 -14.17 9.91 5.47
N GLU A 538 -15.13 10.35 6.27
CA GLU A 538 -15.33 9.95 7.65
C GLU A 538 -16.59 9.09 7.78
N ASP A 539 -16.52 8.01 8.56
CA ASP A 539 -17.72 7.29 8.97
C ASP A 539 -18.33 7.98 10.19
N ARG A 540 -19.59 8.41 10.13
CA ARG A 540 -20.25 9.14 11.23
C ARG A 540 -20.45 8.29 12.51
N GLY A 541 -20.02 7.04 12.51
CA GLY A 541 -19.98 6.17 13.70
C GLY A 541 -18.58 5.87 14.27
N HIS A 542 -17.49 6.04 13.52
CA HIS A 542 -16.15 5.59 13.93
C HIS A 542 -15.03 6.45 13.29
N ARG A 543 -13.92 6.66 14.02
CA ARG A 543 -12.65 7.22 13.48
C ARG A 543 -11.94 6.24 12.52
N ARG A 544 -12.67 5.54 11.65
CA ARG A 544 -12.11 4.83 10.50
C ARG A 544 -12.41 5.66 9.26
N GLU A 545 -11.43 5.76 8.35
CA GLU A 545 -11.65 6.33 7.02
C GLU A 545 -12.79 5.55 6.36
N ALA A 546 -13.90 6.24 6.08
CA ALA A 546 -14.99 5.60 5.36
C ALA A 546 -14.53 5.29 3.94
N THR A 547 -14.98 4.14 3.44
CA THR A 547 -14.34 3.41 2.34
C THR A 547 -14.72 3.89 0.94
N SER A 548 -15.71 4.78 0.80
CA SER A 548 -16.01 5.46 -0.47
C SER A 548 -16.98 6.62 -0.24
N CYS A 549 -16.47 7.84 -0.35
CA CYS A 549 -17.31 9.04 -0.43
C CYS A 549 -17.41 9.48 -1.90
N LYS A 550 -18.61 9.76 -2.39
CA LYS A 550 -18.77 10.27 -3.76
C LYS A 550 -18.44 11.76 -3.84
N GLY A 551 -17.61 12.17 -4.79
CA GLY A 551 -17.19 13.56 -5.03
C GLY A 551 -15.70 13.76 -4.79
N SER A 552 -15.18 14.96 -5.03
CA SER A 552 -13.74 15.21 -4.89
C SER A 552 -13.29 15.38 -3.43
N HIS A 553 -12.17 14.78 -3.00
CA HIS A 553 -11.51 15.09 -1.71
C HIS A 553 -10.64 16.34 -1.77
N TYR A 554 -10.29 16.79 -2.97
CA TYR A 554 -9.35 17.86 -3.26
C TYR A 554 -9.98 18.93 -4.17
N ASP A 555 -9.85 20.20 -3.84
CA ASP A 555 -10.35 21.30 -4.66
C ASP A 555 -9.47 22.54 -4.53
N VAL A 556 -9.46 23.36 -5.58
CA VAL A 556 -8.68 24.60 -5.67
C VAL A 556 -9.64 25.78 -5.80
N LEU A 557 -9.58 26.69 -4.83
CA LEU A 557 -10.38 27.92 -4.79
C LEU A 557 -9.52 29.14 -5.12
N LEU A 558 -10.10 30.12 -5.80
CA LEU A 558 -9.46 31.40 -6.02
C LEU A 558 -9.46 32.24 -4.73
N CYS A 559 -8.40 33.02 -4.53
CA CYS A 559 -8.24 33.94 -3.42
C CYS A 559 -7.61 35.26 -3.90
N ASN A 560 -7.82 36.33 -3.13
CA ASN A 560 -7.17 37.62 -3.40
C ASN A 560 -5.69 37.55 -2.97
N ASP A 561 -4.79 37.89 -3.88
CA ASP A 561 -3.33 37.86 -3.71
C ASP A 561 -2.68 39.24 -3.53
N ASP A 562 -3.45 40.32 -3.37
CA ASP A 562 -2.96 41.69 -3.23
C ASP A 562 -2.03 41.89 -2.03
N LYS A 563 -2.20 41.07 -0.98
CA LYS A 563 -1.33 41.08 0.21
C LYS A 563 -0.07 40.24 0.03
N LEU A 564 -0.06 39.30 -0.91
CA LEU A 564 1.07 38.40 -1.20
C LEU A 564 1.98 38.99 -2.26
N CYS A 565 1.40 39.68 -3.23
CA CYS A 565 2.09 40.18 -4.41
C CYS A 565 2.33 41.69 -4.34
N GLY A 566 3.56 42.11 -4.63
CA GLY A 566 3.88 43.53 -4.75
C GLY A 566 3.23 44.18 -5.99
N LYS A 567 3.31 45.52 -6.09
CA LYS A 567 2.74 46.27 -7.23
C LYS A 567 3.34 45.90 -8.59
N LYS A 568 4.55 45.34 -8.62
CA LYS A 568 5.20 44.86 -9.85
C LYS A 568 4.88 43.38 -10.04
N ARG A 569 3.95 43.09 -10.94
CA ARG A 569 3.58 41.72 -11.34
C ARG A 569 4.30 41.33 -12.63
N ARG A 570 4.77 40.08 -12.70
CA ARG A 570 5.46 39.55 -13.89
C ARG A 570 4.44 39.22 -14.97
N THR A 571 4.84 39.33 -16.22
CA THR A 571 4.03 38.83 -17.34
C THR A 571 4.02 37.31 -17.34
N ILE A 572 2.98 36.71 -17.91
CA ILE A 572 2.88 35.24 -18.03
C ILE A 572 4.01 34.69 -18.92
N SER A 573 4.38 35.41 -19.99
CA SER A 573 5.49 35.02 -20.87
C SER A 573 6.86 35.06 -20.17
N GLU A 574 7.12 36.03 -19.29
CA GLU A 574 8.36 36.05 -18.48
C GLU A 574 8.43 34.86 -17.53
N PHE A 575 7.31 34.49 -16.89
CA PHE A 575 7.23 33.32 -16.02
C PHE A 575 7.44 32.02 -16.81
N ALA A 576 6.76 31.86 -17.94
CA ALA A 576 6.92 30.72 -18.84
C ALA A 576 8.38 30.61 -19.34
N THR A 577 9.02 31.73 -19.71
CA THR A 577 10.42 31.76 -20.15
C THR A 577 11.37 31.26 -19.06
N LEU A 578 11.18 31.73 -17.81
CA LEU A 578 11.99 31.28 -16.68
C LEU A 578 11.82 29.78 -16.41
N LYS A 579 10.61 29.26 -16.54
CA LYS A 579 10.31 27.83 -16.41
C LYS A 579 10.92 27.01 -17.55
N CYS A 580 10.84 27.46 -18.79
CA CYS A 580 11.48 26.79 -19.93
C CYS A 580 13.00 26.70 -19.80
N ALA A 581 13.65 27.73 -19.24
CA ALA A 581 15.07 27.66 -18.93
C ALA A 581 15.36 26.53 -17.93
N LEU A 582 14.58 26.41 -16.86
CA LEU A 582 14.70 25.32 -15.87
C LEU A 582 14.42 23.94 -16.49
N PHE A 583 13.40 23.83 -17.34
CA PHE A 583 13.05 22.56 -18.00
C PHE A 583 14.17 22.11 -18.96
N SER A 584 14.84 23.05 -19.63
CA SER A 584 15.95 22.74 -20.55
C SER A 584 17.19 22.15 -19.89
N GLU A 585 17.34 22.27 -18.56
CA GLU A 585 18.41 21.60 -17.80
C GLU A 585 18.17 20.09 -17.68
N LYS A 586 16.90 19.66 -17.74
CA LYS A 586 16.49 18.24 -17.66
C LYS A 586 16.14 17.65 -19.02
N LEU A 587 15.66 18.48 -19.95
CA LEU A 587 15.20 18.09 -21.28
C LEU A 587 16.06 18.80 -22.35
N PRO A 588 17.12 18.15 -22.87
CA PRO A 588 18.07 18.73 -23.82
C PRO A 588 17.44 19.21 -25.14
N GLU A 589 16.28 18.67 -25.51
CA GLU A 589 15.49 19.03 -26.69
C GLU A 589 14.89 20.44 -26.62
N LEU A 590 14.78 21.03 -25.42
CA LEU A 590 14.21 22.36 -25.21
C LEU A 590 15.27 23.46 -25.37
N ASP A 591 14.87 24.56 -26.01
CA ASP A 591 15.66 25.78 -26.09
C ASP A 591 15.39 26.68 -24.87
N GLY A 592 16.25 26.58 -23.86
CA GLY A 592 16.14 27.38 -22.64
C GLY A 592 16.41 28.87 -22.81
N ALA A 593 16.97 29.30 -23.95
CA ALA A 593 17.19 30.71 -24.27
C ALA A 593 15.98 31.35 -24.99
N ALA A 594 15.06 30.53 -25.49
CA ALA A 594 13.86 31.00 -26.16
C ALA A 594 12.78 31.47 -25.18
N LYS A 595 11.91 32.36 -25.66
CA LYS A 595 10.75 32.81 -24.89
C LYS A 595 9.72 31.68 -24.74
N GLY A 596 9.22 31.48 -23.54
CA GLY A 596 8.09 30.61 -23.25
C GLY A 596 6.75 31.25 -23.63
N LEU A 597 5.76 30.39 -23.92
CA LEU A 597 4.44 30.76 -24.42
C LEU A 597 3.33 30.19 -23.51
N GLN A 598 2.25 30.95 -23.36
CA GLN A 598 0.95 30.45 -22.92
C GLN A 598 0.09 30.28 -24.17
N ALA A 599 -0.46 29.09 -24.40
CA ALA A 599 -1.32 28.85 -25.56
C ALA A 599 -2.71 29.47 -25.35
N ASP A 600 -3.45 29.64 -26.45
CA ASP A 600 -4.84 30.10 -26.38
C ASP A 600 -5.75 29.03 -25.75
N HIS A 601 -6.86 29.49 -25.17
CA HIS A 601 -7.87 28.60 -24.59
C HIS A 601 -8.63 27.84 -25.66
N GLU A 602 -8.70 26.52 -25.49
CA GLU A 602 -9.54 25.64 -26.28
C GLU A 602 -10.53 24.93 -25.36
N ALA A 603 -11.82 25.02 -25.67
CA ALA A 603 -12.88 24.41 -24.86
C ALA A 603 -12.72 22.88 -24.73
N ASP A 604 -12.27 22.22 -25.81
CA ASP A 604 -12.00 20.78 -25.82
C ASP A 604 -10.69 20.41 -25.11
N ARG A 605 -9.76 21.37 -24.96
CA ARG A 605 -8.48 21.15 -24.26
C ARG A 605 -8.22 22.26 -23.24
N PRO A 606 -9.00 22.29 -22.15
CA PRO A 606 -8.93 23.40 -21.19
C PRO A 606 -7.56 23.52 -20.51
N TRP A 607 -6.74 22.47 -20.54
CA TRP A 607 -5.38 22.47 -20.01
C TRP A 607 -4.39 23.32 -20.82
N MET A 608 -4.64 23.59 -22.11
CA MET A 608 -3.68 24.25 -22.99
C MET A 608 -3.29 25.65 -22.50
N ALA A 609 -4.29 26.48 -22.17
CA ALA A 609 -4.02 27.84 -21.68
C ALA A 609 -3.42 27.89 -20.27
N CYS A 610 -3.29 26.74 -19.60
CA CYS A 610 -2.69 26.61 -18.29
C CYS A 610 -1.39 25.80 -18.29
N ALA A 611 -0.96 25.27 -19.44
CA ALA A 611 0.33 24.61 -19.59
C ALA A 611 1.40 25.58 -20.08
N ILE A 612 2.66 25.29 -19.73
CA ILE A 612 3.82 26.07 -20.18
C ILE A 612 4.36 25.47 -21.46
N PHE A 613 4.41 26.28 -22.52
CA PHE A 613 4.95 25.86 -23.81
C PHE A 613 6.36 26.41 -24.02
N CYS A 614 7.30 25.50 -24.29
CA CYS A 614 8.70 25.80 -24.50
C CYS A 614 9.11 25.54 -25.95
N ARG A 615 9.93 26.41 -26.52
CA ARG A 615 10.42 26.23 -27.88
C ARG A 615 11.36 25.05 -27.95
N ARG A 616 11.20 24.21 -28.97
CA ARG A 616 12.13 23.10 -29.25
C ARG A 616 13.33 23.56 -30.09
N ARG A 617 14.45 22.85 -29.94
CA ARG A 617 15.68 23.09 -30.72
C ARG A 617 15.63 22.50 -32.13
N ASP A 618 14.94 21.37 -32.28
CA ASP A 618 14.91 20.57 -33.50
C ASP A 618 13.82 21.00 -34.49
N ILE A 619 12.70 21.50 -33.98
CA ILE A 619 11.60 22.06 -34.78
C ILE A 619 11.24 23.46 -34.27
N ALA A 620 10.90 24.38 -35.16
CA ALA A 620 10.45 25.73 -34.82
C ALA A 620 9.01 25.74 -34.25
N ALA A 621 8.77 24.90 -33.25
CA ALA A 621 7.47 24.66 -32.62
C ALA A 621 7.60 24.74 -31.10
N TYR A 622 6.45 24.88 -30.45
CA TYR A 622 6.30 25.05 -29.01
C TYR A 622 5.75 23.76 -28.41
N TYR A 623 6.49 23.16 -27.47
CA TYR A 623 6.14 21.89 -26.84
C TYR A 623 5.83 22.09 -25.37
N ALA A 624 4.76 21.47 -24.88
CA ALA A 624 4.43 21.40 -23.46
C ALA A 624 4.95 20.07 -22.88
N PRO A 625 6.06 20.06 -22.12
CA PRO A 625 6.70 18.85 -21.58
C PRO A 625 5.95 18.28 -20.36
N ARG A 626 4.64 18.03 -20.52
CA ARG A 626 3.74 17.60 -19.44
C ARG A 626 3.99 16.18 -18.98
N VAL A 627 4.49 15.32 -19.88
CA VAL A 627 4.63 13.88 -19.63
C VAL A 627 5.99 13.56 -19.02
N GLU A 628 7.05 14.25 -19.47
CA GLU A 628 8.42 14.03 -19.02
C GLU A 628 8.69 14.69 -17.67
N LEU A 629 8.04 15.82 -17.37
CA LEU A 629 8.26 16.55 -16.12
C LEU A 629 7.32 16.13 -14.98
N ASN A 630 6.27 15.37 -15.30
CA ASN A 630 5.19 14.96 -14.40
C ASN A 630 5.69 14.39 -13.06
N ASP A 631 6.76 13.60 -13.12
CA ASP A 631 7.30 12.87 -11.97
C ASP A 631 8.63 13.45 -11.45
N LEU A 632 9.16 14.51 -12.08
CA LEU A 632 10.41 15.17 -11.68
C LEU A 632 10.22 16.24 -10.58
N GLY A 633 9.00 16.43 -10.09
CA GLY A 633 8.66 17.52 -9.16
C GLY A 633 8.77 18.91 -9.80
N LEU A 634 8.83 18.97 -11.13
CA LEU A 634 8.82 20.19 -11.92
C LEU A 634 7.44 20.38 -12.53
N ASP A 635 6.66 21.29 -11.96
CA ASP A 635 5.31 21.59 -12.43
C ASP A 635 5.36 22.24 -13.85
N PRO A 636 4.86 21.56 -14.90
CA PRO A 636 4.81 22.06 -16.27
C PRO A 636 3.65 23.04 -16.51
N TYR A 637 2.88 23.38 -15.47
CA TYR A 637 1.72 24.25 -15.56
C TYR A 637 2.00 25.64 -14.99
N LEU A 638 1.16 26.59 -15.43
CA LEU A 638 1.05 27.91 -14.82
C LEU A 638 0.40 27.76 -13.44
N PRO A 639 0.82 28.57 -12.44
CA PRO A 639 0.25 28.49 -11.10
C PRO A 639 -1.27 28.62 -11.11
N ASP A 640 -1.95 27.88 -10.25
CA ASP A 640 -3.39 28.05 -10.08
C ASP A 640 -3.71 29.51 -9.70
N GLY A 641 -4.78 30.05 -10.30
CA GLY A 641 -5.17 31.45 -10.25
C GLY A 641 -4.64 32.29 -11.41
N THR A 642 -3.81 31.73 -12.30
CA THR A 642 -3.35 32.42 -13.52
C THR A 642 -4.52 32.71 -14.46
N TRP A 643 -4.64 33.93 -14.95
CA TRP A 643 -5.65 34.30 -15.95
C TRP A 643 -5.35 33.62 -17.30
N CYS A 644 -6.37 33.03 -17.92
CA CYS A 644 -6.18 32.18 -19.10
C CYS A 644 -7.13 32.51 -20.26
N HIS A 645 -8.33 33.03 -20.00
CA HIS A 645 -9.27 33.39 -21.07
C HIS A 645 -10.34 34.37 -20.58
N VAL A 646 -11.02 34.99 -21.54
CA VAL A 646 -12.23 35.77 -21.29
C VAL A 646 -13.28 35.44 -22.35
N GLU A 647 -14.47 35.07 -21.90
CA GLU A 647 -15.60 34.73 -22.76
C GLU A 647 -16.85 35.42 -22.23
N GLU A 648 -17.57 36.16 -23.10
CA GLU A 648 -18.81 36.88 -22.74
C GLU A 648 -18.69 37.77 -21.48
N GLY A 649 -17.50 38.33 -21.22
CA GLY A 649 -17.22 39.19 -20.06
C GLY A 649 -17.00 38.43 -18.74
N ARG A 650 -16.83 37.10 -18.79
CA ARG A 650 -16.41 36.27 -17.66
C ARG A 650 -14.95 35.90 -17.80
N ASP A 651 -14.18 36.14 -16.74
CA ASP A 651 -12.78 35.73 -16.67
C ASP A 651 -12.65 34.24 -16.31
N TYR A 652 -11.69 33.59 -16.97
CA TYR A 652 -11.29 32.23 -16.71
C TYR A 652 -9.91 32.22 -16.08
N PHE A 653 -9.71 31.31 -15.13
CA PHE A 653 -8.49 31.15 -14.39
C PHE A 653 -8.06 29.68 -14.36
N CYS A 654 -6.75 29.45 -14.30
CA CYS A 654 -6.18 28.12 -14.11
C CYS A 654 -6.55 27.57 -12.74
N ARG A 655 -7.20 26.41 -12.71
CA ARG A 655 -7.58 25.68 -11.50
C ARG A 655 -7.42 24.19 -11.77
N GLN A 656 -6.60 23.50 -10.97
CA GLN A 656 -6.25 22.09 -11.22
C GLN A 656 -5.73 21.89 -12.65
N HIS A 657 -4.85 22.79 -13.09
CA HIS A 657 -4.25 22.80 -14.44
C HIS A 657 -5.22 23.03 -15.61
N HIS A 658 -6.49 23.34 -15.34
CA HIS A 658 -7.51 23.59 -16.37
C HIS A 658 -7.95 25.06 -16.35
N CYS A 659 -8.15 25.64 -17.52
CA CYS A 659 -8.69 26.99 -17.69
C CYS A 659 -10.21 26.94 -17.48
N LEU A 660 -10.66 27.37 -16.30
CA LEU A 660 -12.04 27.24 -15.85
C LEU A 660 -12.62 28.61 -15.43
N PRO A 661 -13.94 28.81 -15.55
CA PRO A 661 -14.56 30.08 -15.17
C PRO A 661 -14.45 30.33 -13.65
N GLU A 662 -14.44 31.60 -13.24
CA GLU A 662 -14.26 32.03 -11.84
C GLU A 662 -15.19 31.30 -10.85
N ASN A 663 -16.46 31.08 -11.24
CA ASN A 663 -17.49 30.45 -10.40
C ASN A 663 -17.63 28.93 -10.60
N PHE A 664 -16.66 28.27 -11.22
CA PHE A 664 -16.75 26.83 -11.47
C PHE A 664 -16.80 26.03 -10.16
N LEU A 665 -17.79 25.15 -10.02
CA LEU A 665 -17.94 24.21 -8.92
C LEU A 665 -17.79 22.79 -9.46
N PHE A 666 -16.84 22.05 -8.90
CA PHE A 666 -16.71 20.61 -9.16
C PHE A 666 -17.89 19.86 -8.48
N GLU A 667 -19.05 19.77 -9.15
CA GLU A 667 -20.26 19.14 -8.60
C GLU A 667 -20.29 17.60 -8.66
N LYS A 668 -21.03 17.00 -7.72
CA LYS A 668 -21.21 15.55 -7.43
C LYS A 668 -21.91 14.71 -8.52
N LYS A 669 -22.21 15.25 -9.71
CA LYS A 669 -22.84 14.53 -10.82
C LYS A 669 -22.41 15.10 -12.17
N SER A 670 -21.27 14.63 -12.65
CA SER A 670 -21.21 14.14 -14.02
C SER A 670 -20.52 12.78 -13.95
N PRO A 671 -20.97 11.74 -14.66
CA PRO A 671 -20.29 10.45 -14.66
C PRO A 671 -18.98 10.60 -15.42
N SER A 672 -17.97 11.26 -14.84
CA SER A 672 -16.56 11.22 -15.25
C SER A 672 -16.30 11.17 -16.76
N LYS A 673 -17.13 11.79 -17.60
CA LYS A 673 -17.10 11.62 -19.07
C LYS A 673 -16.70 12.90 -19.79
N ASP A 674 -17.06 14.08 -19.27
CA ASP A 674 -16.75 15.35 -19.96
C ASP A 674 -15.42 15.99 -19.59
N TYR A 675 -14.78 15.59 -18.48
CA TYR A 675 -13.46 16.11 -18.07
C TYR A 675 -12.43 15.01 -17.81
N ARG A 676 -12.67 13.80 -18.34
CA ARG A 676 -11.71 12.68 -18.31
C ARG A 676 -10.66 12.77 -19.43
N TYR A 677 -10.26 13.99 -19.80
CA TYR A 677 -9.20 14.19 -20.80
C TYR A 677 -7.84 13.61 -20.37
N GLU A 678 -7.62 13.39 -19.06
CA GLU A 678 -6.43 12.68 -18.57
C GLU A 678 -6.48 11.16 -18.78
N GLU A 679 -7.66 10.61 -19.12
CA GLU A 679 -7.76 9.22 -19.59
C GLU A 679 -7.13 9.04 -20.99
N GLU A 680 -6.75 10.12 -21.69
CA GLU A 680 -6.07 10.10 -22.99
C GLU A 680 -4.57 9.82 -22.89
N LEU A 681 -3.89 10.24 -21.81
CA LEU A 681 -2.44 10.04 -21.67
C LEU A 681 -2.07 8.58 -21.37
N GLY A 682 -3.02 7.78 -20.85
CA GLY A 682 -2.80 6.38 -20.54
C GLY A 682 -1.86 6.17 -19.33
N PRO A 683 -1.36 4.94 -19.13
CA PRO A 683 -0.52 4.61 -17.99
C PRO A 683 0.86 5.27 -18.06
N GLN A 684 1.30 5.89 -16.96
CA GLN A 684 2.53 6.68 -16.90
C GLN A 684 3.72 6.00 -16.20
N ASN A 685 3.60 4.72 -15.81
CA ASN A 685 4.69 3.96 -15.21
C ASN A 685 5.95 3.91 -16.09
N ALA A 686 7.12 3.77 -15.46
CA ALA A 686 8.37 3.49 -16.15
C ALA A 686 8.28 2.15 -16.93
N GLY A 687 8.89 2.09 -18.12
CA GLY A 687 8.86 0.91 -18.99
C GLY A 687 7.68 0.85 -20.00
N ASN A 688 6.64 1.67 -19.86
CA ASN A 688 5.64 1.84 -20.92
C ASN A 688 6.21 2.67 -22.07
N ARG A 689 6.96 2.02 -22.96
CA ARG A 689 7.34 2.60 -24.25
C ARG A 689 6.10 2.65 -25.13
N LEU A 690 5.30 3.68 -24.94
CA LEU A 690 4.18 4.00 -25.80
C LEU A 690 4.66 4.01 -27.25
N GLY A 691 4.30 3.03 -28.07
CA GLY A 691 4.58 3.00 -29.53
C GLY A 691 4.01 4.19 -30.31
N SER A 692 3.40 5.16 -29.60
CA SER A 692 2.80 6.40 -30.09
C SER A 692 3.55 7.66 -29.66
N VAL A 693 4.82 7.59 -29.20
CA VAL A 693 5.59 8.78 -28.75
C VAL A 693 5.48 9.94 -29.74
N ASN A 694 5.58 9.68 -31.04
CA ASN A 694 5.53 10.73 -32.06
C ASN A 694 4.13 11.38 -32.21
N ARG A 695 3.04 10.63 -32.03
CA ARG A 695 1.67 11.20 -32.08
C ARG A 695 1.35 12.00 -30.83
N LEU A 696 1.76 11.50 -29.66
CA LEU A 696 1.55 12.18 -28.39
C LEU A 696 2.36 13.48 -28.34
N VAL A 697 3.63 13.44 -28.76
CA VAL A 697 4.47 14.63 -28.88
C VAL A 697 3.82 15.66 -29.81
N LYS A 698 3.26 15.25 -30.96
CA LYS A 698 2.51 16.15 -31.84
C LYS A 698 1.25 16.74 -31.20
N TYR A 699 0.52 15.97 -30.39
CA TYR A 699 -0.65 16.46 -29.64
C TYR A 699 -0.28 17.51 -28.58
N LEU A 700 0.88 17.34 -27.96
CA LEU A 700 1.44 18.27 -26.97
C LEU A 700 2.27 19.41 -27.59
N THR A 701 2.37 19.49 -28.92
CA THR A 701 3.12 20.51 -29.63
C THR A 701 2.18 21.46 -30.37
N SER A 702 2.43 22.76 -30.21
CA SER A 702 1.85 23.83 -31.02
C SER A 702 2.85 24.33 -32.06
N GLY A 703 2.35 24.65 -33.25
CA GLY A 703 3.12 25.29 -34.31
C GLY A 703 3.60 26.69 -33.91
N PRO A 704 4.46 27.31 -34.74
CA PRO A 704 4.94 28.67 -34.51
C PRO A 704 3.84 29.75 -34.56
N ASP A 705 2.69 29.41 -35.12
CA ASP A 705 1.43 30.18 -35.12
C ASP A 705 0.60 30.01 -33.84
N GLY A 706 1.05 29.17 -32.89
CA GLY A 706 0.35 28.89 -31.63
C GLY A 706 -0.73 27.82 -31.74
N LEU A 707 -1.03 27.33 -32.95
CA LEU A 707 -2.05 26.31 -33.19
C LEU A 707 -1.51 24.89 -32.98
N PRO A 708 -2.25 23.98 -32.33
CA PRO A 708 -1.77 22.62 -32.09
C PRO A 708 -1.55 21.81 -33.35
N LEU A 709 -0.46 21.04 -33.40
CA LEU A 709 -0.13 20.19 -34.55
C LEU A 709 -1.06 18.98 -34.66
N LEU A 710 -1.67 18.57 -33.55
CA LEU A 710 -2.68 17.52 -33.51
C LEU A 710 -3.69 17.83 -32.40
N THR A 711 -4.98 17.66 -32.69
CA THR A 711 -6.09 17.98 -31.77
C THR A 711 -6.68 16.74 -31.08
N SER A 712 -6.39 15.53 -31.57
CA SER A 712 -6.86 14.27 -30.98
C SER A 712 -5.90 13.10 -31.21
N VAL A 713 -5.88 12.16 -30.27
CA VAL A 713 -5.10 10.91 -30.35
C VAL A 713 -6.05 9.72 -30.16
N SER A 714 -6.16 8.83 -31.14
CA SER A 714 -6.97 7.60 -31.04
C SER A 714 -6.25 6.48 -30.29
N ARG A 715 -6.94 5.77 -29.39
CA ARG A 715 -6.47 4.60 -28.59
C ARG A 715 -6.23 3.30 -29.40
N ASN A 716 -5.83 3.35 -30.67
CA ASN A 716 -5.59 2.10 -31.40
C ASN A 716 -4.22 1.52 -31.05
N VAL A 717 -4.28 0.30 -30.52
CA VAL A 717 -3.22 -0.66 -30.17
C VAL A 717 -2.69 -0.53 -28.73
N THR A 718 -3.55 -0.89 -27.76
CA THR A 718 -3.10 -1.46 -26.48
C THR A 718 -2.95 -2.97 -26.65
N SER A 719 -1.81 -3.39 -27.18
CA SER A 719 -1.06 -4.47 -26.55
C SER A 719 0.16 -3.80 -25.92
N PRO A 720 0.59 -4.18 -24.71
CA PRO A 720 1.97 -3.92 -24.32
C PRO A 720 2.87 -4.34 -25.49
N SER A 721 3.97 -3.61 -25.73
CA SER A 721 5.06 -4.21 -26.50
C SER A 721 5.36 -5.58 -25.90
N ASP A 722 5.61 -6.59 -26.74
CA ASP A 722 5.86 -7.97 -26.33
C ASP A 722 6.62 -8.03 -25.00
N GLU A 723 6.09 -8.77 -24.02
CA GLU A 723 6.66 -8.97 -22.67
C GLU A 723 8.06 -9.64 -22.72
N ASP A 724 8.61 -9.85 -23.91
CA ASP A 724 9.91 -10.41 -24.25
C ASP A 724 11.11 -9.45 -24.11
N GLU A 725 10.93 -8.19 -23.69
CA GLU A 725 12.07 -7.26 -23.41
C GLU A 725 12.68 -7.41 -21.99
N TRP A 726 12.16 -8.32 -21.15
CA TRP A 726 12.72 -8.60 -19.82
C TRP A 726 13.77 -9.73 -19.90
N ILE A 727 14.85 -9.61 -19.12
CA ILE A 727 15.92 -10.62 -19.11
C ILE A 727 15.37 -11.92 -18.49
N ASP A 728 15.31 -13.01 -19.26
CA ASP A 728 14.91 -14.35 -18.78
C ASP A 728 15.89 -14.99 -17.75
N LYS A 729 16.87 -14.23 -17.22
CA LYS A 729 17.90 -14.67 -16.26
C LYS A 729 18.21 -13.57 -15.23
N ASP A 730 17.37 -13.48 -14.23
CA ASP A 730 17.46 -12.62 -13.04
C ASP A 730 18.09 -13.33 -11.82
N TYR A 731 18.63 -14.53 -11.99
CA TYR A 731 19.26 -15.31 -10.92
C TYR A 731 20.70 -15.72 -11.22
N ILE A 732 21.47 -16.06 -10.17
CA ILE A 732 22.84 -16.59 -10.27
C ILE A 732 22.88 -18.06 -9.85
N GLU A 733 23.46 -18.93 -10.68
CA GLU A 733 23.69 -20.33 -10.32
C GLU A 733 24.92 -20.49 -9.42
N LEU A 734 24.83 -21.37 -8.41
CA LEU A 734 25.97 -21.70 -7.56
C LEU A 734 27.08 -22.40 -8.37
N PRO A 735 28.37 -22.04 -8.18
CA PRO A 735 29.49 -22.72 -8.83
C PRO A 735 29.54 -24.21 -8.46
N ALA A 736 29.69 -25.09 -9.46
CA ALA A 736 29.65 -26.54 -9.29
C ALA A 736 30.68 -27.13 -8.30
N PHE A 737 31.74 -26.39 -7.96
CA PHE A 737 32.79 -26.82 -7.02
C PHE A 737 32.41 -26.65 -5.54
N GLU A 738 31.50 -25.74 -5.21
CA GLU A 738 31.10 -25.46 -3.81
C GLU A 738 29.89 -26.30 -3.38
N ALA A 739 29.03 -26.71 -4.32
CA ALA A 739 27.91 -27.63 -4.07
C ALA A 739 28.35 -29.01 -3.53
N SER A 740 29.60 -29.40 -3.79
CA SER A 740 30.18 -30.68 -3.35
C SER A 740 30.74 -30.67 -1.92
N PHE A 741 30.99 -29.51 -1.31
CA PHE A 741 31.58 -29.45 0.04
C PHE A 741 30.55 -29.51 1.17
N SER A 742 29.27 -29.22 0.90
CA SER A 742 28.19 -29.24 1.89
C SER A 742 27.61 -30.63 2.20
N ILE A 743 28.13 -31.70 1.58
CA ILE A 743 27.65 -33.09 1.79
C ILE A 743 28.45 -33.82 2.89
N ALA A 744 29.45 -33.17 3.48
CA ALA A 744 30.29 -33.77 4.50
C ALA A 744 30.32 -32.98 5.81
N TYR A 745 29.15 -32.74 6.43
CA TYR A 745 29.00 -32.59 7.88
C TYR A 745 27.63 -33.06 8.34
#